data_AF-A0A7Y9T4N5-F1
#
_entry.id   AF-A0A7Y9T4N5-F1
#
_cell.length_a   1.000
_cell.length_b   1.000
_cell.length_c   1.000
_cell.angle_alpha   90.00
_cell.angle_beta   90.00
_cell.angle_gamma   90.00
#
_symmetry.space_group_name_H-M   'P 1'
#
loop_
_entity.id
_entity.type
_entity.pdbx_description
1 polymer ?
#
loop_
_entity_poly.entity_id
_entity_poly.type
_entity_poly.pdbx_seq_one_letter_code
_entity_poly.pdbx_strand_id
1 'polypeptide(L)'
;MLRPDTGSRTKVRLQTLCKLMIWWFASAATVWAGGPRWVTGPPYFTTSGVPVVWYTNQPLYFTDPGNLSSTVNHAAADALVAAAAAVWNVPTASLVLSQGGALDEHVSGANTFLGVNGLIFPADVQSSNYLAKQIAVIYDSDGSVTDLLLGNGASDPSGCLQNGVTESVDSIVPAGFIQHAILVLNGRCTGPSPQQQMQLQYQLMRAFGRVLGLGWSQTNDNVFTDSPQPTFNQAMHWPVMHPIDIICGPYSYQCLPQPFTLRPDDLSALAQLYFIAQGQSGLGKTDSLLNANLVQGHLNFATGEGMQGVNVVVRRWPQYTLPAQIEDWYTTSSVSGSLFRRSNGNPVTGSDSSFEGSEGSQSGFYEGYYIVERVPMLPGDWQILIMETEAINPLYTGEFAVGPYVANTVEPSGLDPVLPEGILGSYTQAYLDFLPTNSANSCDSGADGTEAAPVAVASQGLWSGLLCGYGHSAWSSLSVKANRSLTFEVTAEDEQGFSTTAKAMPVIGVWHTTDALGSLPGVAGAGEAFNGAANGMTMLTTAFTQPNQLRIAIADQRGDGRPDFNYQARVLYADSLSPATVSAAGGTITINGMGFRTGNAVTVNGVSATVSSWTANTIVAKAPSIHALGSSTALVADVAVTDLSTGGTTVMTQSLSYAAPMPSLRLVSAPSGLVQLAQPASTPFAVKVLNGDGATPVVGEAVTFTASTGMVQFSACGAASCTINTDANGVASTLVTPLSAGPITLKAAGVDGMAVASFTAAVRVQTVTAVQAMEYIVAGATVAWTPEVSVNDNFASTAGVPVGWQPTSGQVAVTPASSAVNSQGIAQTLATAGPLAAGAQAALSGCAWMNVCASFTTVGVDLADLRVIAVSGANQIVSANGTITPVVLQVTDTASRPVAGAVVQIFQTVDAWQPACPDRGRCPIAPVLASSQTSAVSDMNGLLTIIPQQISAVGETTNLAAATGTQGFISLTLQKQP
;
A
#
# COMPACT_ATOMS: atom_id res chain seq x y z
N MET A 1 -2.81 5.40 45.85
CA MET A 1 -4.22 5.59 46.27
C MET A 1 -5.00 6.03 45.04
N LEU A 2 -6.08 5.40 44.58
CA LEU A 2 -6.75 4.15 44.94
C LEU A 2 -7.27 3.48 43.63
N ARG A 3 -7.16 2.16 43.55
CA ARG A 3 -7.97 1.23 42.72
C ARG A 3 -8.75 0.34 43.72
N PRO A 4 -9.77 -0.47 43.37
CA PRO A 4 -10.14 -0.99 42.03
C PRO A 4 -11.69 -0.91 41.78
N ASP A 5 -12.43 -1.66 40.92
CA ASP A 5 -12.11 -2.61 39.83
C ASP A 5 -13.27 -2.79 38.81
N THR A 6 -13.00 -3.56 37.74
CA THR A 6 -13.87 -4.43 36.89
C THR A 6 -15.26 -3.99 36.37
N GLY A 7 -15.46 -4.19 35.06
CA GLY A 7 -16.79 -4.17 34.41
C GLY A 7 -16.76 -4.53 32.91
N SER A 8 -16.51 -5.80 32.57
CA SER A 8 -16.44 -6.30 31.18
C SER A 8 -17.77 -6.19 30.42
N ARG A 9 -17.74 -5.74 29.15
CA ARG A 9 -18.25 -6.53 28.00
C ARG A 9 -17.86 -6.00 26.61
N THR A 10 -17.54 -6.94 25.74
CA THR A 10 -17.06 -6.79 24.36
C THR A 10 -18.22 -6.77 23.35
N LYS A 11 -17.96 -6.27 22.13
CA LYS A 11 -18.77 -6.39 20.89
C LYS A 11 -20.13 -5.65 20.87
N VAL A 12 -20.19 -4.50 20.19
CA VAL A 12 -20.90 -4.25 18.90
C VAL A 12 -20.53 -2.83 18.44
N ARG A 13 -19.50 -2.70 17.58
CA ARG A 13 -19.19 -1.47 16.79
C ARG A 13 -18.49 -1.86 15.49
N LEU A 14 -19.21 -2.56 14.61
CA LEU A 14 -18.79 -2.82 13.22
C LEU A 14 -20.00 -3.02 12.29
N GLN A 15 -21.09 -2.28 12.53
CA GLN A 15 -22.31 -2.28 11.69
C GLN A 15 -22.88 -0.87 11.44
N THR A 16 -22.12 0.18 11.78
CA THR A 16 -22.55 1.58 11.66
C THR A 16 -21.81 2.37 10.56
N LEU A 17 -20.73 1.81 9.97
CA LEU A 17 -20.12 2.35 8.74
C LEU A 17 -20.73 1.75 7.46
N CYS A 18 -21.08 0.45 7.45
CA CYS A 18 -21.68 -0.22 6.27
C CYS A 18 -23.14 0.19 5.95
N LYS A 19 -23.73 1.15 6.67
CA LYS A 19 -25.09 1.65 6.39
C LYS A 19 -25.13 3.06 5.79
N LEU A 20 -23.99 3.75 5.71
CA LEU A 20 -23.90 5.05 5.03
C LEU A 20 -23.66 4.94 3.52
N MET A 21 -23.42 3.73 3.01
CA MET A 21 -22.93 3.48 1.64
C MET A 21 -23.95 2.76 0.73
N ILE A 22 -25.21 2.60 1.17
CA ILE A 22 -26.25 1.81 0.48
C ILE A 22 -27.51 2.66 0.16
N TRP A 23 -27.51 3.96 0.49
CA TRP A 23 -28.58 4.92 0.14
C TRP A 23 -28.15 5.90 -0.96
N TRP A 24 -27.24 5.48 -1.84
CA TRP A 24 -26.71 6.25 -2.98
C TRP A 24 -27.22 5.71 -4.34
N PHE A 25 -28.38 5.05 -4.36
CA PHE A 25 -28.98 4.45 -5.56
C PHE A 25 -30.51 4.57 -5.54
N ALA A 26 -31.04 5.78 -5.77
CA ALA A 26 -32.49 6.00 -5.88
C ALA A 26 -32.92 7.26 -6.68
N SER A 27 -32.15 7.73 -7.66
CA SER A 27 -32.64 8.51 -8.81
C SER A 27 -31.54 8.53 -9.88
N ALA A 28 -31.94 8.60 -11.15
CA ALA A 28 -31.01 8.65 -12.27
C ALA A 28 -31.45 9.75 -13.23
N ALA A 29 -30.80 10.91 -13.11
CA ALA A 29 -30.98 12.03 -14.03
C ALA A 29 -29.66 12.35 -14.74
N THR A 30 -29.52 11.96 -16.01
CA THR A 30 -28.29 12.26 -16.75
C THR A 30 -28.27 13.68 -17.32
N VAL A 31 -27.04 14.15 -17.57
CA VAL A 31 -26.72 15.54 -17.85
C VAL A 31 -25.50 15.63 -18.75
N TRP A 32 -25.49 16.64 -19.62
CA TRP A 32 -24.42 16.96 -20.56
C TRP A 32 -24.01 18.43 -20.45
N ALA A 33 -23.09 18.89 -21.32
CA ALA A 33 -22.39 20.18 -21.24
C ALA A 33 -23.22 21.35 -21.76
N GLY A 34 -22.61 22.55 -21.78
CA GLY A 34 -23.17 23.76 -22.40
C GLY A 34 -23.70 23.40 -23.78
N GLY A 35 -25.02 23.36 -23.91
CA GLY A 35 -25.72 22.67 -25.00
C GLY A 35 -26.82 21.74 -24.50
N PRO A 36 -27.12 20.65 -25.23
CA PRO A 36 -28.24 19.76 -24.94
C PRO A 36 -27.98 18.81 -23.78
N ARG A 37 -28.98 18.64 -22.91
CA ARG A 37 -29.01 17.64 -21.84
C ARG A 37 -29.03 16.20 -22.36
N TRP A 38 -29.76 15.99 -23.46
CA TRP A 38 -29.90 14.70 -24.12
C TRP A 38 -29.82 14.84 -25.63
N VAL A 39 -29.28 13.81 -26.28
CA VAL A 39 -29.19 13.74 -27.75
C VAL A 39 -29.63 12.38 -28.23
N THR A 40 -30.46 12.37 -29.27
CA THR A 40 -31.07 11.15 -29.78
C THR A 40 -30.05 10.14 -30.32
N GLY A 41 -30.37 8.86 -30.21
CA GLY A 41 -29.62 7.75 -30.79
C GLY A 41 -30.36 6.40 -30.75
N PRO A 42 -29.90 5.39 -31.50
CA PRO A 42 -30.48 4.05 -31.47
C PRO A 42 -29.96 3.25 -30.26
N PRO A 43 -30.72 2.24 -29.76
CA PRO A 43 -31.99 1.75 -30.27
C PRO A 43 -33.25 2.48 -29.76
N TYR A 44 -33.20 3.28 -28.70
CA TYR A 44 -34.39 3.92 -28.14
C TYR A 44 -35.02 4.95 -29.08
N PHE A 45 -34.21 5.85 -29.66
CA PHE A 45 -34.71 6.91 -30.53
C PHE A 45 -34.72 6.50 -32.01
N THR A 46 -35.63 7.11 -32.77
CA THR A 46 -35.74 6.95 -34.23
C THR A 46 -34.82 7.89 -35.02
N THR A 47 -34.26 8.90 -34.35
CA THR A 47 -33.27 9.85 -34.88
C THR A 47 -31.94 9.67 -34.14
N SER A 48 -30.86 10.28 -34.64
CA SER A 48 -29.52 10.10 -34.09
C SER A 48 -28.66 11.34 -34.26
N GLY A 49 -27.98 11.78 -33.19
CA GLY A 49 -27.15 12.99 -33.17
C GLY A 49 -27.94 14.31 -33.14
N VAL A 50 -29.22 14.29 -32.73
CA VAL A 50 -30.07 15.49 -32.66
C VAL A 50 -30.38 15.87 -31.21
N PRO A 51 -30.23 17.14 -30.80
CA PRO A 51 -30.70 17.64 -29.51
C PRO A 51 -32.15 17.28 -29.20
N VAL A 52 -32.41 16.78 -27.99
CA VAL A 52 -33.77 16.55 -27.49
C VAL A 52 -34.36 17.85 -26.97
N VAL A 53 -35.48 18.27 -27.54
CA VAL A 53 -36.17 19.54 -27.25
C VAL A 53 -37.63 19.30 -26.89
N TRP A 54 -38.34 20.31 -26.39
CA TRP A 54 -39.79 20.22 -26.26
C TRP A 54 -40.48 20.03 -27.62
N TYR A 55 -41.58 19.25 -27.65
CA TYR A 55 -42.42 19.08 -28.85
C TYR A 55 -43.07 20.40 -29.34
N THR A 56 -42.95 21.46 -28.56
CA THR A 56 -43.45 22.81 -28.83
C THR A 56 -42.44 23.84 -28.31
N ASN A 57 -42.27 24.95 -29.04
CA ASN A 57 -41.49 26.10 -28.55
C ASN A 57 -42.27 26.95 -27.54
N GLN A 58 -43.49 26.57 -27.16
CA GLN A 58 -44.33 27.27 -26.19
C GLN A 58 -44.85 26.32 -25.08
N PRO A 59 -43.97 25.71 -24.27
CA PRO A 59 -44.40 24.88 -23.16
C PRO A 59 -45.06 25.73 -22.06
N LEU A 60 -46.06 25.17 -21.38
CA LEU A 60 -46.75 25.82 -20.26
C LEU A 60 -46.44 25.12 -18.93
N TYR A 61 -46.23 25.92 -17.88
CA TYR A 61 -46.11 25.41 -16.51
C TYR A 61 -47.41 25.64 -15.72
N PHE A 62 -47.73 24.71 -14.82
CA PHE A 62 -48.96 24.68 -14.04
C PHE A 62 -48.61 24.53 -12.57
N THR A 63 -49.09 25.45 -11.74
CA THR A 63 -48.72 25.53 -10.32
C THR A 63 -49.74 24.86 -9.42
N ASP A 64 -49.28 24.21 -8.37
CA ASP A 64 -50.15 23.57 -7.38
C ASP A 64 -51.08 24.61 -6.70
N PRO A 65 -52.39 24.34 -6.58
CA PRO A 65 -53.36 25.27 -5.97
C PRO A 65 -53.21 25.45 -4.45
N GLY A 66 -52.35 24.66 -3.80
CA GLY A 66 -52.00 24.74 -2.39
C GLY A 66 -50.99 25.84 -2.05
N ASN A 67 -50.59 25.89 -0.78
CA ASN A 67 -49.53 26.79 -0.31
C ASN A 67 -48.19 26.04 -0.30
N LEU A 68 -47.11 26.70 -0.70
CA LEU A 68 -45.76 26.12 -0.61
C LEU A 68 -45.28 25.93 0.82
N SER A 69 -45.71 26.73 1.79
CA SER A 69 -45.50 26.41 3.22
C SER A 69 -46.54 27.10 4.10
N SER A 70 -46.47 26.87 5.41
CA SER A 70 -47.24 27.62 6.40
C SER A 70 -46.96 29.14 6.42
N THR A 71 -45.89 29.60 5.74
CA THR A 71 -45.48 31.01 5.68
C THR A 71 -45.35 31.57 4.25
N VAL A 72 -45.32 30.70 3.23
CA VAL A 72 -45.31 31.07 1.81
C VAL A 72 -46.60 30.57 1.17
N ASN A 73 -47.56 31.48 0.99
CA ASN A 73 -48.86 31.15 0.41
C ASN A 73 -48.79 30.92 -1.10
N HIS A 74 -49.86 30.35 -1.67
CA HIS A 74 -50.00 30.06 -3.10
C HIS A 74 -49.55 31.22 -4.00
N ALA A 75 -50.06 32.44 -3.78
CA ALA A 75 -49.73 33.60 -4.60
C ALA A 75 -48.25 34.04 -4.50
N ALA A 76 -47.61 33.85 -3.35
CA ALA A 76 -46.18 34.09 -3.19
C ALA A 76 -45.33 32.98 -3.84
N ALA A 77 -45.78 31.73 -3.78
CA ALA A 77 -45.15 30.61 -4.47
C ALA A 77 -45.21 30.79 -6.00
N ASP A 78 -46.38 31.12 -6.54
CA ASP A 78 -46.58 31.43 -7.96
C ASP A 78 -45.68 32.58 -8.43
N ALA A 79 -45.47 33.61 -7.60
CA ALA A 79 -44.54 34.69 -7.92
C ALA A 79 -43.07 34.22 -7.99
N LEU A 80 -42.65 33.28 -7.13
CA LEU A 80 -41.32 32.66 -7.20
C LEU A 80 -41.16 31.79 -8.45
N VAL A 81 -42.16 30.97 -8.78
CA VAL A 81 -42.18 30.15 -10.00
C VAL A 81 -42.13 31.02 -11.25
N ALA A 82 -42.97 32.05 -11.33
CA ALA A 82 -42.99 32.98 -12.45
C ALA A 82 -41.67 33.73 -12.61
N ALA A 83 -41.04 34.16 -11.51
CA ALA A 83 -39.75 34.83 -11.54
C ALA A 83 -38.61 33.90 -12.01
N ALA A 84 -38.62 32.63 -11.61
CA ALA A 84 -37.65 31.63 -12.07
C ALA A 84 -37.85 31.24 -13.54
N ALA A 85 -39.11 31.02 -13.96
CA ALA A 85 -39.47 30.68 -15.34
C ALA A 85 -39.15 31.82 -16.33
N ALA A 86 -39.42 33.08 -15.95
CA ALA A 86 -39.28 34.23 -16.84
C ALA A 86 -37.84 34.50 -17.30
N VAL A 87 -36.82 34.04 -16.56
CA VAL A 87 -35.40 34.22 -16.91
C VAL A 87 -35.03 33.50 -18.22
N TRP A 88 -35.75 32.43 -18.57
CA TRP A 88 -35.54 31.67 -19.81
C TRP A 88 -36.20 32.29 -21.05
N ASN A 89 -37.04 33.31 -20.88
CA ASN A 89 -37.73 34.00 -21.99
C ASN A 89 -36.86 35.09 -22.63
N VAL A 90 -35.81 34.67 -23.35
CA VAL A 90 -34.87 35.60 -24.01
C VAL A 90 -35.26 35.92 -25.45
N PRO A 91 -34.82 37.07 -26.03
CA PRO A 91 -35.13 37.42 -27.42
C PRO A 91 -34.47 36.51 -28.46
N THR A 92 -33.31 35.93 -28.14
CA THR A 92 -32.41 35.23 -29.07
C THR A 92 -32.66 33.72 -29.19
N ALA A 93 -33.76 33.21 -28.61
CA ALA A 93 -34.18 31.83 -28.68
C ALA A 93 -35.68 31.76 -28.98
N SER A 94 -36.13 30.77 -29.74
CA SER A 94 -37.53 30.63 -30.17
C SER A 94 -38.50 30.22 -29.05
N LEU A 95 -37.95 29.69 -27.95
CA LEU A 95 -38.68 29.27 -26.75
C LEU A 95 -39.48 30.42 -26.10
N VAL A 96 -40.71 30.13 -25.66
CA VAL A 96 -41.52 31.00 -24.79
C VAL A 96 -42.20 30.14 -23.71
N LEU A 97 -41.65 30.14 -22.49
CA LEU A 97 -42.21 29.48 -21.31
C LEU A 97 -43.28 30.38 -20.67
N SER A 98 -44.49 29.88 -20.42
CA SER A 98 -45.61 30.68 -19.86
C SER A 98 -46.43 29.90 -18.81
N GLN A 99 -47.14 30.59 -17.93
CA GLN A 99 -48.06 29.94 -16.98
C GLN A 99 -49.33 29.50 -17.73
N GLY A 100 -49.69 28.21 -17.60
CA GLY A 100 -50.92 27.65 -18.15
C GLY A 100 -52.12 27.68 -17.19
N GLY A 101 -51.86 27.90 -15.90
CA GLY A 101 -52.87 27.96 -14.84
C GLY A 101 -52.42 27.18 -13.60
N ALA A 102 -53.37 26.69 -12.82
CA ALA A 102 -53.12 25.79 -11.70
C ALA A 102 -53.21 24.30 -12.12
N LEU A 103 -52.68 23.40 -11.28
CA LEU A 103 -53.07 22.00 -11.23
C LEU A 103 -54.52 21.86 -10.72
N ASP A 104 -55.15 20.73 -11.04
CA ASP A 104 -56.59 20.52 -10.78
C ASP A 104 -56.87 20.17 -9.30
N GLU A 105 -55.88 19.63 -8.59
CA GLU A 105 -55.89 19.38 -7.15
C GLU A 105 -54.53 19.67 -6.48
N HIS A 106 -54.51 19.81 -5.15
CA HIS A 106 -53.27 19.99 -4.38
C HIS A 106 -52.55 18.64 -4.23
N VAL A 107 -51.29 18.59 -4.65
CA VAL A 107 -50.46 17.38 -4.65
C VAL A 107 -49.72 17.27 -3.31
N SER A 108 -49.90 16.13 -2.63
CA SER A 108 -49.37 15.89 -1.28
C SER A 108 -49.19 14.39 -1.03
N GLY A 109 -48.63 14.01 0.12
CA GLY A 109 -48.61 12.62 0.58
C GLY A 109 -49.98 11.95 0.80
N ALA A 110 -51.10 12.67 0.60
CA ALA A 110 -52.45 12.10 0.64
C ALA A 110 -52.93 11.52 -0.71
N ASN A 111 -52.41 12.03 -1.84
CA ASN A 111 -52.76 11.61 -3.20
C ASN A 111 -51.54 11.22 -4.06
N THR A 112 -50.33 11.32 -3.52
CA THR A 112 -49.08 10.81 -4.12
C THR A 112 -48.58 9.60 -3.35
N PHE A 113 -48.26 8.51 -4.04
CA PHE A 113 -47.80 7.26 -3.41
C PHE A 113 -46.86 6.44 -4.31
N LEU A 114 -46.05 5.57 -3.71
CA LEU A 114 -45.12 4.72 -4.44
C LEU A 114 -45.87 3.53 -5.10
N GLY A 115 -45.80 3.45 -6.43
CA GLY A 115 -46.26 2.33 -7.24
C GLY A 115 -45.14 1.37 -7.62
N VAL A 116 -45.48 0.33 -8.40
CA VAL A 116 -44.54 -0.71 -8.84
C VAL A 116 -43.45 -0.21 -9.81
N ASN A 117 -43.68 0.92 -10.47
CA ASN A 117 -42.79 1.51 -11.48
C ASN A 117 -42.29 2.92 -11.08
N GLY A 118 -42.37 3.29 -9.79
CA GLY A 118 -42.07 4.64 -9.29
C GLY A 118 -43.30 5.36 -8.73
N LEU A 119 -43.21 6.68 -8.56
CA LEU A 119 -44.29 7.50 -8.00
C LEU A 119 -45.53 7.50 -8.88
N ILE A 120 -46.70 7.47 -8.23
CA ILE A 120 -47.99 7.73 -8.83
C ILE A 120 -48.50 9.06 -8.28
N PHE A 121 -48.61 10.04 -9.17
CA PHE A 121 -49.19 11.37 -8.91
C PHE A 121 -50.68 11.42 -9.32
N PRO A 122 -51.42 12.48 -8.92
CA PRO A 122 -52.74 12.79 -9.47
C PRO A 122 -52.79 12.81 -11.00
N ALA A 123 -53.97 12.52 -11.57
CA ALA A 123 -54.11 12.22 -13.00
C ALA A 123 -53.73 13.39 -13.93
N ASP A 124 -53.85 14.63 -13.46
CA ASP A 124 -53.48 15.82 -14.21
C ASP A 124 -51.96 16.07 -14.25
N VAL A 125 -51.22 15.53 -13.27
CA VAL A 125 -49.75 15.58 -13.12
C VAL A 125 -49.04 14.42 -13.82
N GLN A 126 -49.76 13.37 -14.23
CA GLN A 126 -49.15 12.25 -14.95
C GLN A 126 -48.80 12.63 -16.38
N SER A 127 -47.64 12.20 -16.87
CA SER A 127 -47.17 12.46 -18.25
C SER A 127 -48.11 12.05 -19.38
N SER A 128 -49.09 11.17 -19.15
CA SER A 128 -50.15 10.90 -20.12
C SER A 128 -51.05 12.12 -20.43
N ASN A 129 -51.07 13.12 -19.54
CA ASN A 129 -51.84 14.36 -19.66
C ASN A 129 -51.06 15.52 -20.34
N TYR A 130 -49.89 15.24 -20.92
CA TYR A 130 -48.96 16.26 -21.42
C TYR A 130 -49.53 17.32 -22.38
N LEU A 131 -50.61 17.01 -23.11
CA LEU A 131 -51.29 17.95 -24.01
C LEU A 131 -52.03 19.06 -23.25
N ALA A 132 -52.49 18.80 -22.02
CA ALA A 132 -53.21 19.74 -21.18
C ALA A 132 -52.32 20.38 -20.11
N LYS A 133 -51.36 19.63 -19.55
CA LYS A 133 -50.40 20.10 -18.55
C LYS A 133 -49.00 19.66 -18.98
N GLN A 134 -48.13 20.57 -19.41
CA GLN A 134 -46.78 20.20 -19.87
C GLN A 134 -45.76 20.08 -18.73
N ILE A 135 -45.69 21.10 -17.87
CA ILE A 135 -44.78 21.14 -16.72
C ILE A 135 -45.60 21.29 -15.44
N ALA A 136 -45.66 20.25 -14.61
CA ALA A 136 -46.34 20.29 -13.31
C ALA A 136 -45.39 20.83 -12.22
N VAL A 137 -45.80 21.87 -11.49
CA VAL A 137 -45.01 22.49 -10.42
C VAL A 137 -45.70 22.25 -9.07
N ILE A 138 -45.18 21.28 -8.32
CA ILE A 138 -45.75 20.77 -7.07
C ILE A 138 -45.23 21.59 -5.88
N TYR A 139 -46.13 21.95 -4.97
CA TYR A 139 -45.84 22.67 -3.74
C TYR A 139 -45.89 21.72 -2.54
N ASP A 140 -44.78 21.04 -2.25
CA ASP A 140 -44.70 20.01 -1.22
C ASP A 140 -44.58 20.62 0.19
N SER A 141 -45.72 21.06 0.71
CA SER A 141 -45.78 21.97 1.88
C SER A 141 -45.20 21.41 3.18
N ASP A 142 -45.16 20.08 3.33
CA ASP A 142 -44.67 19.38 4.52
C ASP A 142 -43.47 18.46 4.23
N GLY A 143 -42.95 18.44 3.01
CA GLY A 143 -41.81 17.61 2.60
C GLY A 143 -42.16 16.14 2.31
N SER A 144 -43.44 15.75 2.38
CA SER A 144 -43.85 14.35 2.23
C SER A 144 -43.67 13.80 0.82
N VAL A 145 -43.80 14.64 -0.22
CA VAL A 145 -43.57 14.22 -1.62
C VAL A 145 -42.06 14.09 -1.88
N THR A 146 -41.23 15.00 -1.37
CA THR A 146 -39.77 14.96 -1.44
C THR A 146 -39.21 13.74 -0.70
N ASP A 147 -39.69 13.43 0.51
CA ASP A 147 -39.29 12.23 1.27
C ASP A 147 -39.73 10.92 0.58
N LEU A 148 -40.84 10.94 -0.17
CA LEU A 148 -41.31 9.79 -0.93
C LEU A 148 -40.50 9.60 -2.24
N LEU A 149 -40.05 10.68 -2.86
CA LEU A 149 -39.24 10.69 -4.09
C LEU A 149 -37.78 10.29 -3.83
N LEU A 150 -37.15 10.93 -2.85
CA LEU A 150 -35.70 10.84 -2.60
C LEU A 150 -35.34 9.99 -1.35
N GLY A 151 -36.35 9.53 -0.61
CA GLY A 151 -36.20 8.72 0.60
C GLY A 151 -36.35 9.51 1.90
N ASN A 152 -36.74 8.81 2.96
CA ASN A 152 -37.06 9.39 4.27
C ASN A 152 -35.94 10.28 4.83
N GLY A 153 -36.23 11.56 5.03
CA GLY A 153 -35.31 12.56 5.57
C GLY A 153 -34.67 13.45 4.50
N ALA A 154 -34.90 13.18 3.21
CA ALA A 154 -34.47 14.06 2.13
C ALA A 154 -35.11 15.45 2.21
N SER A 155 -36.31 15.58 2.80
CA SER A 155 -36.98 16.87 2.97
C SER A 155 -36.43 17.75 4.10
N ASP A 156 -35.42 17.29 4.84
CA ASP A 156 -34.90 18.00 6.01
C ASP A 156 -34.29 19.39 5.66
N PRO A 157 -34.60 20.46 6.44
CA PRO A 157 -34.07 21.81 6.22
C PRO A 157 -32.54 21.93 6.11
N SER A 158 -31.78 20.96 6.63
CA SER A 158 -30.31 20.93 6.50
C SER A 158 -29.82 20.51 5.10
N GLY A 159 -30.65 19.81 4.31
CA GLY A 159 -30.34 19.36 2.95
C GLY A 159 -30.85 20.28 1.84
N CYS A 160 -31.35 21.48 2.17
CA CYS A 160 -32.06 22.35 1.23
C CYS A 160 -31.22 22.91 0.08
N LEU A 161 -29.89 22.87 0.15
CA LEU A 161 -29.05 23.24 -1.00
C LEU A 161 -29.11 22.19 -2.11
N GLN A 162 -29.44 20.94 -1.77
CA GLN A 162 -29.59 19.80 -2.68
C GLN A 162 -31.07 19.51 -2.98
N ASN A 163 -31.90 19.42 -1.95
CA ASN A 163 -33.28 18.92 -2.02
C ASN A 163 -34.34 20.03 -1.89
N GLY A 164 -33.98 21.27 -2.24
CA GLY A 164 -34.90 22.42 -2.23
C GLY A 164 -35.88 22.40 -3.41
N VAL A 165 -35.38 22.06 -4.59
CA VAL A 165 -36.15 21.82 -5.81
C VAL A 165 -35.65 20.52 -6.42
N THR A 166 -36.56 19.67 -6.90
CA THR A 166 -36.22 18.44 -7.62
C THR A 166 -36.94 18.42 -8.96
N GLU A 167 -36.20 18.38 -10.06
CA GLU A 167 -36.77 18.17 -11.38
C GLU A 167 -36.88 16.69 -11.77
N SER A 168 -37.87 16.38 -12.60
CA SER A 168 -37.96 15.13 -13.35
C SER A 168 -38.52 15.42 -14.74
N VAL A 169 -37.98 14.74 -15.75
CA VAL A 169 -38.57 14.69 -17.09
C VAL A 169 -38.96 13.25 -17.34
N ASP A 170 -40.23 12.96 -17.07
CA ASP A 170 -40.80 11.61 -17.02
C ASP A 170 -41.40 11.15 -18.36
N SER A 171 -41.42 12.02 -19.38
CA SER A 171 -41.75 11.63 -20.76
C SER A 171 -40.90 12.36 -21.79
N ILE A 172 -39.98 11.60 -22.39
CA ILE A 172 -39.34 11.88 -23.67
C ILE A 172 -39.79 10.75 -24.61
N VAL A 173 -40.20 11.08 -25.84
CA VAL A 173 -40.62 10.06 -26.82
C VAL A 173 -39.48 9.65 -27.75
N PRO A 174 -39.50 8.43 -28.33
CA PRO A 174 -38.53 7.95 -29.33
C PRO A 174 -38.27 8.89 -30.51
N ALA A 175 -39.18 9.81 -30.82
CA ALA A 175 -38.98 10.83 -31.86
C ALA A 175 -37.97 11.93 -31.48
N GLY A 176 -37.49 11.99 -30.22
CA GLY A 176 -36.54 12.99 -29.74
C GLY A 176 -37.17 14.22 -29.10
N PHE A 177 -38.39 14.09 -28.54
CA PHE A 177 -39.11 15.23 -27.94
C PHE A 177 -39.46 15.01 -26.48
N ILE A 178 -39.18 16.01 -25.64
CA ILE A 178 -39.75 16.15 -24.30
C ILE A 178 -41.25 16.41 -24.47
N GLN A 179 -42.06 15.64 -23.75
CA GLN A 179 -43.52 15.82 -23.67
C GLN A 179 -43.97 16.34 -22.30
N HIS A 180 -43.36 15.86 -21.21
CA HIS A 180 -43.81 16.19 -19.86
C HIS A 180 -42.64 16.32 -18.88
N ALA A 181 -42.81 17.18 -17.87
CA ALA A 181 -41.87 17.34 -16.77
C ALA A 181 -42.57 17.69 -15.45
N ILE A 182 -41.91 17.41 -14.34
CA ILE A 182 -42.36 17.68 -12.98
C ILE A 182 -41.27 18.46 -12.24
N LEU A 183 -41.65 19.49 -11.50
CA LEU A 183 -40.81 20.23 -10.56
C LEU A 183 -41.45 20.12 -9.16
N VAL A 184 -40.75 19.51 -8.21
CA VAL A 184 -41.18 19.45 -6.79
C VAL A 184 -40.43 20.50 -6.00
N LEU A 185 -41.14 21.41 -5.34
CA LEU A 185 -40.55 22.43 -4.45
C LEU A 185 -40.79 22.02 -3.01
N ASN A 186 -39.72 21.77 -2.26
CA ASN A 186 -39.80 21.39 -0.85
C ASN A 186 -40.16 22.61 0.02
N GLY A 187 -41.38 22.59 0.56
CA GLY A 187 -41.93 23.65 1.42
C GLY A 187 -41.16 23.89 2.71
N ARG A 188 -40.39 22.89 3.18
CA ARG A 188 -39.51 22.99 4.37
C ARG A 188 -38.23 23.77 4.08
N CYS A 189 -37.89 23.98 2.80
CA CYS A 189 -36.73 24.75 2.35
C CYS A 189 -37.01 26.24 2.12
N THR A 190 -38.25 26.68 2.37
CA THR A 190 -38.61 28.10 2.31
C THR A 190 -39.23 28.58 3.62
N GLY A 191 -39.41 29.89 3.75
CA GLY A 191 -39.88 30.50 4.99
C GLY A 191 -40.21 31.98 4.82
N PRO A 192 -40.43 32.72 5.92
CA PRO A 192 -40.68 34.16 5.88
C PRO A 192 -39.40 34.97 5.58
N SER A 193 -38.23 34.32 5.53
CA SER A 193 -36.94 34.93 5.21
C SER A 193 -36.81 35.14 3.70
N PRO A 194 -36.60 36.38 3.20
CA PRO A 194 -36.35 36.62 1.78
C PRO A 194 -35.15 35.83 1.23
N GLN A 195 -34.14 35.56 2.07
CA GLN A 195 -32.95 34.82 1.65
C GLN A 195 -33.24 33.34 1.37
N GLN A 196 -34.16 32.71 2.12
CA GLN A 196 -34.60 31.34 1.82
C GLN A 196 -35.39 31.29 0.51
N GLN A 197 -36.25 32.28 0.28
CA GLN A 197 -37.03 32.39 -0.96
C GLN A 197 -36.13 32.63 -2.17
N MET A 198 -35.09 33.47 -2.04
CA MET A 198 -34.10 33.69 -3.10
C MET A 198 -33.26 32.45 -3.42
N GLN A 199 -32.89 31.64 -2.42
CA GLN A 199 -32.21 30.36 -2.67
C GLN A 199 -33.11 29.38 -3.43
N LEU A 200 -34.37 29.25 -3.02
CA LEU A 200 -35.32 28.38 -3.72
C LEU A 200 -35.58 28.87 -5.16
N GLN A 201 -35.72 30.19 -5.37
CA GLN A 201 -35.85 30.77 -6.70
C GLN A 201 -34.61 30.48 -7.58
N TYR A 202 -33.41 30.52 -6.99
CA TYR A 202 -32.16 30.24 -7.70
C TYR A 202 -32.09 28.77 -8.18
N GLN A 203 -32.40 27.83 -7.29
CA GLN A 203 -32.50 26.41 -7.63
C GLN A 203 -33.60 26.15 -8.66
N LEU A 204 -34.76 26.79 -8.51
CA LEU A 204 -35.88 26.65 -9.44
C LEU A 204 -35.55 27.19 -10.83
N MET A 205 -34.77 28.27 -10.90
CA MET A 205 -34.30 28.84 -12.16
C MET A 205 -33.38 27.87 -12.89
N ARG A 206 -32.45 27.20 -12.18
CA ARG A 206 -31.62 26.11 -12.73
C ARG A 206 -32.51 24.94 -13.18
N ALA A 207 -33.40 24.46 -12.31
CA ALA A 207 -34.34 23.37 -12.60
C ALA A 207 -35.22 23.63 -13.84
N PHE A 208 -35.64 24.88 -14.09
CA PHE A 208 -36.31 25.24 -15.34
C PHE A 208 -35.43 25.03 -16.58
N GLY A 209 -34.16 25.43 -16.55
CA GLY A 209 -33.21 25.12 -17.64
C GLY A 209 -33.07 23.61 -17.88
N ARG A 210 -33.02 22.84 -16.78
CA ARG A 210 -32.92 21.38 -16.80
C ARG A 210 -34.12 20.68 -17.44
N VAL A 211 -35.35 21.15 -17.20
CA VAL A 211 -36.55 20.61 -17.87
C VAL A 211 -36.76 21.16 -19.27
N LEU A 212 -36.19 22.32 -19.60
CA LEU A 212 -36.16 22.86 -20.96
C LEU A 212 -35.18 22.12 -21.90
N GLY A 213 -34.40 21.19 -21.36
CA GLY A 213 -33.46 20.34 -22.11
C GLY A 213 -32.02 20.83 -22.09
N LEU A 214 -31.64 21.79 -21.24
CA LEU A 214 -30.26 22.27 -21.15
C LEU A 214 -29.40 21.38 -20.25
N GLY A 215 -28.17 21.14 -20.71
CA GLY A 215 -27.10 20.56 -19.92
C GLY A 215 -26.63 21.45 -18.77
N TRP A 216 -25.78 20.90 -17.90
CA TRP A 216 -24.88 21.72 -17.09
C TRP A 216 -23.72 22.24 -17.95
N SER A 217 -22.81 23.06 -17.43
CA SER A 217 -21.73 23.65 -18.21
C SER A 217 -20.48 23.90 -17.37
N GLN A 218 -19.33 23.62 -17.97
CA GLN A 218 -18.02 23.97 -17.44
C GLN A 218 -17.50 25.20 -18.18
N THR A 219 -17.77 26.39 -17.65
CA THR A 219 -17.20 27.65 -18.12
C THR A 219 -16.71 28.42 -16.91
N ASN A 220 -15.43 28.80 -16.85
CA ASN A 220 -14.79 29.41 -15.67
C ASN A 220 -14.89 28.53 -14.40
N ASP A 221 -14.51 27.24 -14.49
CA ASP A 221 -14.69 26.26 -13.41
C ASP A 221 -13.97 26.63 -12.10
N ASN A 222 -12.94 27.46 -12.20
CA ASN A 222 -12.21 27.99 -11.06
C ASN A 222 -13.04 28.85 -10.10
N VAL A 223 -14.25 29.26 -10.51
CA VAL A 223 -15.25 29.86 -9.61
C VAL A 223 -15.76 28.83 -8.59
N PHE A 224 -15.94 27.57 -8.98
CA PHE A 224 -16.32 26.48 -8.07
C PHE A 224 -15.12 25.91 -7.31
N THR A 225 -13.99 25.67 -7.99
CA THR A 225 -12.83 25.01 -7.38
C THR A 225 -11.95 25.95 -6.53
N ASP A 226 -12.17 27.27 -6.64
CA ASP A 226 -11.40 28.33 -5.98
C ASP A 226 -9.88 28.32 -6.32
N SER A 227 -9.52 27.61 -7.40
CA SER A 227 -8.14 27.31 -7.80
C SER A 227 -7.96 27.34 -9.33
N PRO A 228 -7.29 28.37 -9.90
CA PRO A 228 -6.81 29.57 -9.23
C PRO A 228 -7.98 30.45 -8.74
N GLN A 229 -7.75 31.26 -7.70
CA GLN A 229 -8.73 32.18 -7.13
C GLN A 229 -9.47 32.98 -8.23
N PRO A 230 -10.81 32.94 -8.29
CA PRO A 230 -11.57 33.50 -9.40
C PRO A 230 -11.56 35.03 -9.42
N THR A 231 -11.44 35.60 -10.62
CA THR A 231 -11.64 37.04 -10.81
C THR A 231 -13.13 37.39 -10.81
N PHE A 232 -13.44 38.67 -10.52
CA PHE A 232 -14.83 39.15 -10.62
C PHE A 232 -15.43 38.94 -12.02
N ASN A 233 -14.62 39.05 -13.07
CA ASN A 233 -15.09 38.84 -14.44
C ASN A 233 -15.39 37.37 -14.72
N GLN A 234 -14.58 36.44 -14.21
CA GLN A 234 -14.85 35.00 -14.28
C GLN A 234 -16.17 34.66 -13.55
N ALA A 235 -16.39 35.19 -12.35
CA ALA A 235 -17.65 35.01 -11.62
C ALA A 235 -18.87 35.66 -12.31
N MET A 236 -18.69 36.79 -13.01
CA MET A 236 -19.71 37.42 -13.87
C MET A 236 -20.06 36.61 -15.12
N HIS A 237 -19.19 35.70 -15.56
CA HIS A 237 -19.39 34.82 -16.71
C HIS A 237 -19.49 33.34 -16.31
N TRP A 238 -19.65 33.04 -15.02
CA TRP A 238 -19.94 31.68 -14.54
C TRP A 238 -21.41 31.34 -14.84
N PRO A 239 -21.70 30.27 -15.60
CA PRO A 239 -23.04 29.95 -16.09
C PRO A 239 -24.00 29.71 -14.93
N VAL A 240 -25.27 30.03 -15.15
CA VAL A 240 -26.35 29.61 -14.23
C VAL A 240 -26.43 28.08 -14.20
N MET A 241 -26.24 27.46 -15.36
CA MET A 241 -26.19 26.02 -15.54
C MET A 241 -24.82 25.43 -15.18
N HIS A 242 -24.07 25.95 -14.20
CA HIS A 242 -22.95 25.17 -13.63
C HIS A 242 -23.47 23.85 -13.01
N PRO A 243 -22.64 22.81 -12.80
CA PRO A 243 -23.14 21.54 -12.26
C PRO A 243 -23.35 21.58 -10.73
N ILE A 244 -22.36 22.07 -9.97
CA ILE A 244 -22.33 21.99 -8.50
C ILE A 244 -22.38 23.40 -7.88
N ASP A 245 -23.35 23.61 -6.98
CA ASP A 245 -23.52 24.83 -6.19
C ASP A 245 -22.27 25.18 -5.35
N ILE A 246 -21.83 26.42 -5.46
CA ILE A 246 -20.73 26.98 -4.66
C ILE A 246 -21.16 27.28 -3.21
N ILE A 247 -20.30 26.93 -2.24
CA ILE A 247 -20.57 27.13 -0.81
C ILE A 247 -19.91 28.44 -0.32
N CYS A 248 -20.63 29.54 -0.44
CA CYS A 248 -20.17 30.88 -0.04
C CYS A 248 -20.74 31.40 1.28
N GLY A 249 -21.52 30.56 2.00
CA GLY A 249 -22.32 30.96 3.14
C GLY A 249 -23.56 30.07 3.26
N PRO A 250 -24.65 30.54 3.89
CA PRO A 250 -25.87 29.76 4.05
C PRO A 250 -26.70 29.61 2.75
N TYR A 251 -26.40 30.35 1.69
CA TYR A 251 -27.12 30.31 0.42
C TYR A 251 -26.17 30.54 -0.77
N SER A 252 -26.26 29.72 -1.81
CA SER A 252 -25.32 29.65 -2.95
C SER A 252 -25.29 30.95 -3.76
N TYR A 253 -26.45 31.60 -3.94
CA TYR A 253 -26.58 32.78 -4.79
C TYR A 253 -25.82 34.03 -4.28
N GLN A 254 -25.35 34.04 -3.03
CA GLN A 254 -24.90 35.27 -2.35
C GLN A 254 -23.53 35.79 -2.79
N CYS A 255 -22.64 34.92 -3.28
CA CYS A 255 -21.35 35.32 -3.85
C CYS A 255 -21.36 35.50 -5.37
N LEU A 256 -22.43 35.05 -6.02
CA LEU A 256 -22.57 35.15 -7.46
C LEU A 256 -23.02 36.57 -7.83
N PRO A 257 -22.26 37.30 -8.67
CA PRO A 257 -22.68 38.61 -9.09
C PRO A 257 -23.82 38.45 -10.10
N GLN A 258 -24.98 39.09 -9.87
CA GLN A 258 -26.19 38.93 -10.70
C GLN A 258 -26.65 37.45 -10.85
N PRO A 259 -27.04 36.76 -9.75
CA PRO A 259 -27.32 35.32 -9.76
C PRO A 259 -28.58 34.91 -10.55
N PHE A 260 -29.46 35.86 -10.85
CA PHE A 260 -30.72 35.65 -11.56
C PHE A 260 -30.65 36.15 -13.01
N THR A 261 -29.51 35.93 -13.69
CA THR A 261 -29.27 36.46 -15.04
C THR A 261 -28.43 35.45 -15.83
N LEU A 262 -28.98 34.96 -16.94
CA LEU A 262 -28.30 34.02 -17.84
C LEU A 262 -26.99 34.62 -18.40
N ARG A 263 -25.98 33.78 -18.56
CA ARG A 263 -24.68 34.12 -19.14
C ARG A 263 -24.63 33.85 -20.63
N PRO A 264 -23.63 34.38 -21.36
CA PRO A 264 -23.39 34.01 -22.75
C PRO A 264 -23.38 32.51 -23.02
N ASP A 265 -22.83 31.70 -22.10
CA ASP A 265 -22.85 30.24 -22.19
C ASP A 265 -24.26 29.63 -22.08
N ASP A 266 -25.05 30.01 -21.06
CA ASP A 266 -26.46 29.60 -20.94
C ASP A 266 -27.28 29.99 -22.18
N LEU A 267 -26.99 31.17 -22.77
CA LEU A 267 -27.62 31.66 -24.00
C LEU A 267 -27.16 30.92 -25.27
N SER A 268 -25.93 30.40 -25.29
CA SER A 268 -25.40 29.55 -26.37
C SER A 268 -26.05 28.18 -26.33
N ALA A 269 -26.13 27.57 -25.15
CA ALA A 269 -26.85 26.32 -24.92
C ALA A 269 -28.33 26.43 -25.34
N LEU A 270 -29.00 27.53 -24.94
CA LEU A 270 -30.39 27.78 -25.33
C LEU A 270 -30.57 28.05 -26.83
N ALA A 271 -29.58 28.69 -27.49
CA ALA A 271 -29.58 28.87 -28.94
C ALA A 271 -29.42 27.53 -29.68
N GLN A 272 -28.60 26.61 -29.18
CA GLN A 272 -28.40 25.28 -29.77
C GLN A 272 -29.67 24.42 -29.73
N LEU A 273 -30.50 24.59 -28.70
CA LEU A 273 -31.80 23.92 -28.58
C LEU A 273 -32.92 24.60 -29.37
N TYR A 274 -33.02 25.93 -29.26
CA TYR A 274 -34.19 26.70 -29.71
C TYR A 274 -33.80 27.78 -30.73
N PHE A 275 -32.95 27.44 -31.70
CA PHE A 275 -32.40 28.36 -32.69
C PHE A 275 -33.46 29.16 -33.47
N ILE A 276 -33.15 30.43 -33.75
CA ILE A 276 -33.88 31.32 -34.66
C ILE A 276 -32.94 31.63 -35.84
N ALA A 277 -33.23 30.99 -36.97
CA ALA A 277 -32.51 31.25 -38.22
C ALA A 277 -32.72 32.66 -38.76
N GLN A 278 -31.81 33.12 -39.61
CA GLN A 278 -31.81 34.49 -40.14
C GLN A 278 -33.15 34.86 -40.81
N GLY A 279 -33.72 35.99 -40.40
CA GLY A 279 -35.01 36.48 -40.88
C GLY A 279 -36.23 35.69 -40.40
N GLN A 280 -36.08 34.78 -39.44
CA GLN A 280 -37.19 33.99 -38.87
C GLN A 280 -37.67 34.50 -37.49
N SER A 281 -37.11 35.60 -36.99
CA SER A 281 -37.52 36.19 -35.71
C SER A 281 -39.01 36.60 -35.67
N GLY A 282 -39.77 36.02 -34.74
CA GLY A 282 -41.14 36.43 -34.42
C GLY A 282 -41.22 37.74 -33.61
N LEU A 283 -42.44 38.15 -33.24
CA LEU A 283 -42.67 39.33 -32.41
C LEU A 283 -41.94 39.22 -31.06
N GLY A 284 -41.17 40.24 -30.70
CA GLY A 284 -40.37 40.27 -29.46
C GLY A 284 -39.12 39.39 -29.47
N LYS A 285 -38.80 38.75 -30.60
CA LYS A 285 -37.62 37.91 -30.80
C LYS A 285 -36.62 38.55 -31.77
N THR A 286 -35.41 38.01 -31.83
CA THR A 286 -34.31 38.40 -32.71
C THR A 286 -33.54 37.16 -33.15
N ASP A 287 -32.99 37.15 -34.36
CA ASP A 287 -32.23 36.00 -34.87
C ASP A 287 -31.08 35.58 -33.93
N SER A 288 -30.87 34.27 -33.79
CA SER A 288 -29.92 33.70 -32.81
C SER A 288 -28.45 33.98 -33.14
N LEU A 289 -28.14 34.51 -34.32
CA LEU A 289 -26.80 35.00 -34.70
C LEU A 289 -26.75 36.52 -35.00
N LEU A 290 -27.80 37.28 -34.64
CA LEU A 290 -27.71 38.74 -34.64
C LEU A 290 -26.77 39.20 -33.51
N ASN A 291 -25.73 39.96 -33.89
CA ASN A 291 -24.61 40.36 -33.05
C ASN A 291 -23.92 39.18 -32.34
N ALA A 292 -23.82 38.04 -33.02
CA ALA A 292 -23.11 36.85 -32.57
C ALA A 292 -22.53 36.07 -33.76
N ASN A 293 -21.62 35.14 -33.47
CA ASN A 293 -21.05 34.20 -34.43
C ASN A 293 -21.11 32.77 -33.88
N LEU A 294 -20.88 31.78 -34.74
CA LEU A 294 -20.91 30.35 -34.43
C LEU A 294 -19.52 29.75 -34.69
N VAL A 295 -19.08 28.83 -33.83
CA VAL A 295 -17.85 28.04 -34.06
C VAL A 295 -18.15 26.56 -33.88
N GLN A 296 -17.56 25.73 -34.71
CA GLN A 296 -17.64 24.26 -34.66
C GLN A 296 -16.35 23.64 -35.20
N GLY A 297 -16.18 22.34 -35.01
CA GLY A 297 -15.09 21.58 -35.62
C GLY A 297 -14.84 20.29 -34.84
N HIS A 298 -13.65 19.72 -35.00
CA HIS A 298 -13.25 18.49 -34.34
C HIS A 298 -12.02 18.69 -33.46
N LEU A 299 -12.04 18.10 -32.27
CA LEU A 299 -10.82 17.81 -31.52
C LEU A 299 -10.37 16.40 -31.91
N ASN A 300 -9.16 16.25 -32.46
CA ASN A 300 -8.65 14.98 -32.98
C ASN A 300 -7.33 14.58 -32.31
N PHE A 301 -7.13 13.27 -32.16
CA PHE A 301 -5.82 12.68 -31.89
C PHE A 301 -4.88 12.84 -33.10
N ALA A 302 -3.58 12.72 -32.88
CA ALA A 302 -2.58 12.73 -33.96
C ALA A 302 -2.75 11.57 -34.98
N THR A 303 -3.49 10.52 -34.61
CA THR A 303 -3.87 9.38 -35.46
C THR A 303 -5.11 9.64 -36.33
N GLY A 304 -5.93 10.65 -35.99
CA GLY A 304 -7.08 11.11 -36.78
C GLY A 304 -8.46 10.74 -36.23
N GLU A 305 -8.55 9.89 -35.21
CA GLU A 305 -9.78 9.67 -34.43
C GLU A 305 -10.12 10.93 -33.61
N GLY A 306 -11.41 11.14 -33.35
CA GLY A 306 -11.88 12.28 -32.56
C GLY A 306 -11.77 12.04 -31.05
N MET A 307 -11.27 13.05 -30.33
CA MET A 307 -11.08 13.03 -28.88
C MET A 307 -12.31 13.62 -28.18
N GLN A 308 -13.04 12.77 -27.48
CA GLN A 308 -14.30 13.13 -26.81
C GLN A 308 -14.12 13.49 -25.34
N GLY A 309 -15.12 14.14 -24.75
CA GLY A 309 -15.09 14.48 -23.33
C GLY A 309 -14.04 15.51 -22.96
N VAL A 310 -13.72 16.42 -23.87
CA VAL A 310 -12.83 17.55 -23.62
C VAL A 310 -13.63 18.83 -23.69
N ASN A 311 -13.42 19.73 -22.72
CA ASN A 311 -14.11 21.01 -22.69
C ASN A 311 -13.41 21.99 -23.65
N VAL A 312 -14.11 22.48 -24.66
CA VAL A 312 -13.66 23.50 -25.59
C VAL A 312 -14.21 24.84 -25.13
N VAL A 313 -13.33 25.79 -24.82
CA VAL A 313 -13.66 27.08 -24.20
C VAL A 313 -13.24 28.25 -25.07
N VAL A 314 -14.00 29.34 -25.02
CA VAL A 314 -13.85 30.49 -25.91
C VAL A 314 -13.64 31.78 -25.14
N ARG A 315 -12.58 32.51 -25.47
CA ARG A 315 -12.32 33.90 -25.02
C ARG A 315 -12.43 34.84 -26.22
N ARG A 316 -12.87 36.08 -26.03
CA ARG A 316 -13.02 37.05 -27.13
C ARG A 316 -11.88 38.06 -27.13
N TRP A 317 -11.49 38.50 -28.32
CA TRP A 317 -10.52 39.56 -28.55
C TRP A 317 -11.20 40.71 -29.33
N PRO A 318 -11.41 41.89 -28.71
CA PRO A 318 -12.06 43.01 -29.38
C PRO A 318 -11.27 43.58 -30.57
N GLN A 319 -11.98 44.02 -31.61
CA GLN A 319 -11.39 44.64 -32.80
C GLN A 319 -10.42 45.80 -32.48
N TYR A 320 -9.32 45.86 -33.23
CA TYR A 320 -8.29 46.92 -33.15
C TYR A 320 -7.64 47.11 -31.76
N THR A 321 -7.66 46.10 -30.89
CA THR A 321 -7.04 46.16 -29.55
C THR A 321 -5.71 45.42 -29.45
N LEU A 322 -4.93 45.70 -28.41
CA LEU A 322 -3.70 44.97 -28.10
C LEU A 322 -4.03 43.58 -27.51
N PRO A 323 -3.14 42.56 -27.64
CA PRO A 323 -3.37 41.23 -27.05
C PRO A 323 -3.62 41.22 -25.52
N ALA A 324 -3.13 42.24 -24.80
CA ALA A 324 -3.42 42.44 -23.38
C ALA A 324 -4.88 42.86 -23.07
N GLN A 325 -5.74 42.95 -24.10
CA GLN A 325 -7.17 43.26 -24.00
C GLN A 325 -8.05 42.09 -24.47
N ILE A 326 -7.45 40.91 -24.72
CA ILE A 326 -8.18 39.63 -24.78
C ILE A 326 -8.81 39.40 -23.40
N GLU A 327 -10.03 38.86 -23.36
CA GLU A 327 -10.71 38.51 -22.10
C GLU A 327 -9.85 37.52 -21.26
N ASP A 328 -9.73 37.77 -19.95
CA ASP A 328 -9.08 36.89 -18.97
C ASP A 328 -10.05 35.86 -18.34
N TRP A 329 -11.20 35.65 -19.00
CA TRP A 329 -12.24 34.69 -18.65
C TRP A 329 -12.79 34.02 -19.92
N TYR A 330 -13.39 32.84 -19.75
CA TYR A 330 -14.13 32.15 -20.79
C TYR A 330 -15.55 32.72 -20.90
N THR A 331 -16.01 32.96 -22.12
CA THR A 331 -17.34 33.49 -22.43
C THR A 331 -18.36 32.37 -22.71
N THR A 332 -17.94 31.31 -23.40
CA THR A 332 -18.78 30.16 -23.78
C THR A 332 -17.93 28.89 -23.84
N SER A 333 -18.57 27.74 -23.70
CA SER A 333 -17.99 26.39 -23.79
C SER A 333 -18.80 25.45 -24.69
N SER A 334 -18.22 24.29 -25.01
CA SER A 334 -18.86 23.13 -25.63
C SER A 334 -17.99 21.90 -25.35
N VAL A 335 -18.56 20.72 -25.10
CA VAL A 335 -17.74 19.51 -24.91
C VAL A 335 -17.67 18.70 -26.19
N SER A 336 -16.45 18.30 -26.58
CA SER A 336 -16.22 17.44 -27.75
C SER A 336 -16.90 16.08 -27.63
N GLY A 337 -17.48 15.60 -28.73
CA GLY A 337 -18.26 14.36 -28.75
C GLY A 337 -19.68 14.48 -28.19
N SER A 338 -20.16 15.67 -27.80
CA SER A 338 -21.52 15.87 -27.26
C SER A 338 -22.66 15.65 -28.26
N LEU A 339 -22.40 15.11 -29.46
CA LEU A 339 -23.41 14.58 -30.39
C LEU A 339 -23.13 13.11 -30.77
N PHE A 340 -22.06 12.50 -30.26
CA PHE A 340 -21.66 11.11 -30.51
C PHE A 340 -22.19 10.16 -29.42
N ARG A 341 -22.14 8.86 -29.68
CA ARG A 341 -22.72 7.82 -28.81
C ARG A 341 -22.12 7.85 -27.39
N ARG A 342 -22.96 7.88 -26.35
CA ARG A 342 -22.54 7.74 -24.92
C ARG A 342 -21.92 6.39 -24.63
N SER A 343 -22.58 5.36 -25.17
CA SER A 343 -22.29 3.96 -24.91
C SER A 343 -22.32 3.21 -26.24
N ASN A 344 -21.47 2.21 -26.35
CA ASN A 344 -21.54 1.22 -27.43
C ASN A 344 -21.96 -0.16 -26.90
N GLY A 345 -22.07 -0.31 -25.57
CA GLY A 345 -22.02 -1.61 -24.91
C GLY A 345 -20.68 -2.34 -25.14
N ASN A 346 -20.50 -3.45 -24.44
CA ASN A 346 -19.27 -4.24 -24.52
C ASN A 346 -19.59 -5.75 -24.39
N PRO A 347 -18.68 -6.67 -24.73
CA PRO A 347 -18.94 -8.12 -24.62
C PRO A 347 -19.21 -8.64 -23.20
N VAL A 348 -18.76 -7.92 -22.16
CA VAL A 348 -18.85 -8.34 -20.75
C VAL A 348 -20.24 -8.07 -20.17
N THR A 349 -20.80 -6.88 -20.43
CA THR A 349 -22.13 -6.45 -19.93
C THR A 349 -23.24 -6.51 -20.99
N GLY A 350 -22.90 -6.60 -22.27
CA GLY A 350 -23.83 -6.57 -23.40
C GLY A 350 -24.08 -5.16 -23.95
N SER A 351 -25.03 -5.07 -24.88
CA SER A 351 -25.52 -3.80 -25.43
C SER A 351 -26.45 -3.10 -24.45
N ASP A 352 -26.22 -1.81 -24.20
CA ASP A 352 -27.18 -0.98 -23.48
C ASP A 352 -28.27 -0.46 -24.43
N SER A 353 -29.51 -0.90 -24.20
CA SER A 353 -30.71 -0.50 -24.96
C SER A 353 -31.65 0.40 -24.14
N SER A 354 -31.19 0.86 -22.97
CA SER A 354 -31.89 1.88 -22.19
C SER A 354 -31.92 3.21 -22.94
N PHE A 355 -32.74 4.16 -22.45
CA PHE A 355 -32.73 5.54 -22.92
C PHE A 355 -31.31 6.13 -22.92
N GLU A 356 -30.58 5.94 -21.81
CA GLU A 356 -29.24 6.50 -21.58
C GLU A 356 -28.16 5.87 -22.47
N GLY A 357 -28.21 4.55 -22.65
CA GLY A 357 -27.33 3.83 -23.58
C GLY A 357 -27.59 4.16 -25.05
N SER A 358 -28.79 4.68 -25.35
CA SER A 358 -29.23 5.03 -26.70
C SER A 358 -28.98 6.49 -27.06
N GLU A 359 -28.10 7.21 -26.36
CA GLU A 359 -27.86 8.62 -26.69
C GLU A 359 -26.70 8.84 -27.65
N GLY A 360 -26.88 9.78 -28.56
CA GLY A 360 -25.88 10.25 -29.51
C GLY A 360 -25.79 9.48 -30.84
N SER A 361 -24.83 9.89 -31.67
CA SER A 361 -24.65 9.34 -33.00
C SER A 361 -23.63 8.22 -33.10
N GLN A 362 -23.94 7.22 -33.91
CA GLN A 362 -22.98 6.21 -34.35
C GLN A 362 -22.12 6.67 -35.55
N SER A 363 -22.40 7.84 -36.13
CA SER A 363 -21.58 8.39 -37.21
C SER A 363 -20.26 8.93 -36.65
N GLY A 364 -19.12 8.40 -37.13
CA GLY A 364 -17.78 8.91 -36.81
C GLY A 364 -17.55 10.39 -37.15
N PHE A 365 -18.47 11.04 -37.89
CA PHE A 365 -18.45 12.49 -38.03
C PHE A 365 -18.68 13.24 -36.71
N TYR A 366 -19.39 12.67 -35.73
CA TYR A 366 -19.62 13.36 -34.45
C TYR A 366 -18.58 13.02 -33.38
N GLU A 367 -17.71 12.05 -33.64
CA GLU A 367 -16.60 11.69 -32.76
C GLU A 367 -15.61 12.86 -32.66
N GLY A 368 -15.38 13.37 -31.45
CA GLY A 368 -14.58 14.57 -31.21
C GLY A 368 -15.20 15.89 -31.69
N TYR A 369 -16.39 15.88 -32.30
CA TYR A 369 -17.06 17.08 -32.79
C TYR A 369 -17.55 17.98 -31.64
N TYR A 370 -17.35 19.28 -31.77
CA TYR A 370 -17.88 20.29 -30.85
C TYR A 370 -18.60 21.41 -31.63
N ILE A 371 -19.52 22.10 -30.94
CA ILE A 371 -20.23 23.26 -31.49
C ILE A 371 -20.60 24.25 -30.40
N VAL A 372 -20.24 25.51 -30.62
CA VAL A 372 -20.62 26.68 -29.81
C VAL A 372 -21.57 27.52 -30.66
N GLU A 373 -22.87 27.30 -30.49
CA GLU A 373 -23.92 27.85 -31.37
C GLU A 373 -23.93 29.39 -31.40
N ARG A 374 -23.62 30.05 -30.28
CA ARG A 374 -23.70 31.52 -30.18
C ARG A 374 -22.63 32.09 -29.26
N VAL A 375 -21.54 32.61 -29.83
CA VAL A 375 -20.62 33.52 -29.13
C VAL A 375 -21.06 34.97 -29.37
N PRO A 376 -21.51 35.72 -28.35
CA PRO A 376 -21.96 37.10 -28.55
C PRO A 376 -20.78 38.03 -28.89
N MET A 377 -21.04 38.98 -29.78
CA MET A 377 -20.02 39.96 -30.20
C MET A 377 -19.75 41.01 -29.13
N LEU A 378 -18.46 41.33 -28.99
CA LEU A 378 -18.02 42.58 -28.36
C LEU A 378 -18.43 43.80 -29.21
N PRO A 379 -18.50 45.02 -28.63
CA PRO A 379 -18.86 46.23 -29.37
C PRO A 379 -17.91 46.50 -30.56
N GLY A 380 -18.41 46.34 -31.78
CA GLY A 380 -17.64 46.50 -33.00
C GLY A 380 -18.30 45.84 -34.22
N ASP A 381 -17.60 45.89 -35.36
CA ASP A 381 -18.03 45.23 -36.60
C ASP A 381 -17.56 43.77 -36.68
N TRP A 382 -16.50 43.43 -35.93
CA TRP A 382 -15.92 42.10 -35.83
C TRP A 382 -15.21 41.87 -34.49
N GLN A 383 -14.91 40.61 -34.19
CA GLN A 383 -14.04 40.17 -33.11
C GLN A 383 -13.13 39.02 -33.58
N ILE A 384 -12.05 38.77 -32.86
CA ILE A 384 -11.26 37.54 -32.96
C ILE A 384 -11.66 36.63 -31.79
N LEU A 385 -11.65 35.31 -32.00
CA LEU A 385 -11.88 34.35 -30.92
C LEU A 385 -10.58 33.63 -30.58
N ILE A 386 -10.35 33.41 -29.29
CA ILE A 386 -9.29 32.55 -28.78
C ILE A 386 -9.98 31.28 -28.28
N MET A 387 -9.72 30.18 -28.97
CA MET A 387 -10.30 28.87 -28.71
C MET A 387 -9.24 28.03 -28.00
N GLU A 388 -9.60 27.44 -26.87
CA GLU A 388 -8.71 26.66 -25.99
C GLU A 388 -9.42 25.38 -25.54
N THR A 389 -8.67 24.41 -25.03
CA THR A 389 -9.23 23.22 -24.38
C THR A 389 -8.89 23.20 -22.90
N GLU A 390 -9.67 22.46 -22.12
CA GLU A 390 -9.34 22.05 -20.76
C GLU A 390 -9.97 20.68 -20.44
N ALA A 391 -9.43 20.00 -19.43
CA ALA A 391 -10.01 18.76 -18.92
C ALA A 391 -11.37 19.02 -18.26
N ILE A 392 -12.29 18.07 -18.40
CA ILE A 392 -13.54 18.10 -17.63
C ILE A 392 -13.23 17.75 -16.18
N ASN A 393 -13.74 18.57 -15.24
CA ASN A 393 -13.58 18.35 -13.81
C ASN A 393 -14.09 16.93 -13.43
N PRO A 394 -13.27 16.08 -12.78
CA PRO A 394 -13.66 14.72 -12.42
C PRO A 394 -14.89 14.59 -11.51
N LEU A 395 -15.32 15.68 -10.87
CA LEU A 395 -16.58 15.73 -10.10
C LEU A 395 -17.83 15.79 -11.00
N TYR A 396 -17.67 16.10 -12.30
CA TYR A 396 -18.75 16.20 -13.27
C TYR A 396 -19.01 14.84 -13.92
N THR A 397 -19.62 13.98 -13.12
CA THR A 397 -20.07 12.62 -13.46
C THR A 397 -21.50 12.41 -12.95
N GLY A 398 -22.19 11.36 -13.40
CA GLY A 398 -23.57 11.06 -13.01
C GLY A 398 -24.53 12.23 -13.28
N GLU A 399 -25.19 12.69 -12.22
CA GLU A 399 -26.15 13.81 -12.25
C GLU A 399 -25.48 15.21 -12.36
N PHE A 400 -24.14 15.25 -12.39
CA PHE A 400 -23.34 16.46 -12.60
C PHE A 400 -22.52 16.40 -13.89
N ALA A 401 -22.71 15.36 -14.72
CA ALA A 401 -21.93 15.15 -15.94
C ALA A 401 -22.05 16.31 -16.95
N VAL A 402 -20.95 16.52 -17.69
CA VAL A 402 -20.90 17.43 -18.84
C VAL A 402 -20.30 16.70 -20.04
N GLY A 403 -21.01 16.72 -21.16
CA GLY A 403 -20.65 16.02 -22.39
C GLY A 403 -20.69 14.49 -22.26
N PRO A 404 -20.16 13.74 -23.24
CA PRO A 404 -20.59 12.37 -23.55
C PRO A 404 -20.36 11.32 -22.45
N TYR A 405 -19.51 11.60 -21.46
CA TYR A 405 -19.16 10.64 -20.43
C TYR A 405 -19.89 10.89 -19.11
N VAL A 406 -20.77 9.94 -18.74
CA VAL A 406 -21.53 10.00 -17.49
C VAL A 406 -20.89 9.18 -16.36
N ALA A 407 -20.21 8.08 -16.66
CA ALA A 407 -19.66 7.17 -15.65
C ALA A 407 -18.36 7.67 -14.99
N ASN A 408 -17.38 8.08 -15.81
CA ASN A 408 -16.19 8.86 -15.41
C ASN A 408 -15.78 9.74 -16.59
N THR A 409 -15.29 10.94 -16.30
CA THR A 409 -14.69 11.82 -17.32
C THR A 409 -13.42 11.21 -17.89
N VAL A 410 -12.98 11.71 -19.04
CA VAL A 410 -11.72 11.30 -19.65
C VAL A 410 -10.82 12.51 -19.77
N GLU A 411 -9.60 12.39 -19.26
CA GLU A 411 -8.59 13.44 -19.37
C GLU A 411 -8.17 13.61 -20.84
N PRO A 412 -8.02 14.85 -21.35
CA PRO A 412 -7.53 15.10 -22.70
C PRO A 412 -6.15 14.46 -22.95
N SER A 413 -5.80 14.28 -24.21
CA SER A 413 -4.49 13.75 -24.61
C SER A 413 -3.62 14.86 -25.20
N GLY A 414 -2.39 14.98 -24.72
CA GLY A 414 -1.46 16.02 -25.14
C GLY A 414 -1.63 17.34 -24.38
N LEU A 415 -1.12 18.43 -24.96
CA LEU A 415 -1.18 19.78 -24.39
C LEU A 415 -2.29 20.60 -25.03
N ASP A 416 -3.00 21.38 -24.21
CA ASP A 416 -4.11 22.24 -24.63
C ASP A 416 -3.70 23.19 -25.78
N PRO A 417 -4.24 22.99 -27.00
CA PRO A 417 -4.01 23.91 -28.10
C PRO A 417 -4.71 25.25 -27.88
N VAL A 418 -3.96 26.35 -27.95
CA VAL A 418 -4.50 27.71 -27.99
C VAL A 418 -4.54 28.18 -29.44
N LEU A 419 -5.73 28.34 -30.01
CA LEU A 419 -5.94 28.68 -31.41
C LEU A 419 -6.69 30.03 -31.56
N PRO A 420 -6.07 31.07 -32.16
CA PRO A 420 -6.77 32.29 -32.54
C PRO A 420 -7.52 32.11 -33.87
N GLU A 421 -8.84 32.12 -33.84
CA GLU A 421 -9.73 32.07 -35.01
C GLU A 421 -10.15 33.49 -35.44
N GLY A 422 -10.23 33.72 -36.75
CA GLY A 422 -9.99 35.02 -37.39
C GLY A 422 -11.03 36.13 -37.20
N ILE A 423 -11.25 36.94 -38.25
CA ILE A 423 -12.14 38.11 -38.20
C ILE A 423 -13.60 37.63 -38.34
N LEU A 424 -14.30 37.51 -37.21
CA LEU A 424 -15.68 37.04 -37.17
C LEU A 424 -16.66 38.20 -36.88
N GLY A 425 -17.54 38.49 -37.84
CA GLY A 425 -18.67 39.41 -37.70
C GLY A 425 -19.99 38.70 -37.39
N SER A 426 -21.09 39.44 -37.34
CA SER A 426 -22.44 38.88 -37.09
C SER A 426 -22.80 37.85 -38.17
N TYR A 427 -23.46 36.75 -37.77
CA TYR A 427 -23.80 35.61 -38.64
C TYR A 427 -22.62 34.84 -39.24
N THR A 428 -21.37 35.13 -38.83
CA THR A 428 -20.22 34.34 -39.30
C THR A 428 -20.24 32.96 -38.65
N GLN A 429 -20.01 31.93 -39.45
CA GLN A 429 -19.80 30.55 -39.00
C GLN A 429 -18.34 30.18 -39.29
N ALA A 430 -17.59 29.87 -38.25
CA ALA A 430 -16.21 29.40 -38.34
C ALA A 430 -16.15 27.86 -38.20
N TYR A 431 -15.12 27.26 -38.78
CA TYR A 431 -14.83 25.84 -38.66
C TYR A 431 -13.36 25.68 -38.27
N LEU A 432 -13.09 25.12 -37.09
CA LEU A 432 -11.76 25.06 -36.49
C LEU A 432 -11.49 23.67 -35.90
N ASP A 433 -10.56 22.94 -36.50
CA ASP A 433 -10.10 21.67 -35.96
C ASP A 433 -8.91 21.87 -35.01
N PHE A 434 -8.97 21.17 -33.87
CA PHE A 434 -7.90 21.11 -32.89
C PHE A 434 -7.12 19.81 -33.02
N LEU A 435 -5.80 19.93 -33.01
CA LEU A 435 -4.84 18.82 -33.01
C LEU A 435 -3.84 19.04 -31.86
N PRO A 436 -4.12 18.54 -30.64
CA PRO A 436 -3.26 18.74 -29.48
C PRO A 436 -1.85 18.18 -29.71
N THR A 437 -0.84 19.00 -29.42
CA THR A 437 0.56 18.56 -29.54
C THR A 437 0.87 17.55 -28.45
N ASN A 438 1.59 16.48 -28.81
CA ASN A 438 1.91 15.34 -27.94
C ASN A 438 0.69 14.54 -27.45
N SER A 439 -0.46 14.61 -28.16
CA SER A 439 -1.51 13.61 -27.99
C SER A 439 -0.99 12.22 -28.35
N ALA A 440 -1.70 11.19 -27.89
CA ALA A 440 -1.46 9.82 -28.33
C ALA A 440 -1.43 9.74 -29.87
N ASN A 441 -0.40 9.06 -30.38
CA ASN A 441 -0.03 9.04 -31.80
C ASN A 441 0.05 7.62 -32.38
N SER A 442 -0.50 6.65 -31.67
CA SER A 442 -0.65 5.27 -32.08
C SER A 442 -2.04 4.77 -31.72
N CYS A 443 -2.70 4.10 -32.66
CA CYS A 443 -3.92 3.31 -32.42
C CYS A 443 -3.65 1.84 -32.84
N ASP A 444 -2.41 1.38 -32.64
CA ASP A 444 -2.00 0.00 -32.88
C ASP A 444 -2.26 -0.83 -31.62
N SER A 445 -3.30 -1.69 -31.65
CA SER A 445 -3.57 -2.66 -30.57
C SER A 445 -2.55 -3.82 -30.56
N GLY A 446 -1.69 -3.89 -31.57
CA GLY A 446 -0.63 -4.87 -31.70
C GLY A 446 -1.14 -6.23 -32.20
N ALA A 447 -1.10 -7.22 -31.31
CA ALA A 447 -1.50 -8.59 -31.62
C ALA A 447 -2.42 -9.14 -30.52
N ASP A 448 -3.42 -8.35 -30.13
CA ASP A 448 -4.56 -8.88 -29.40
C ASP A 448 -5.47 -9.72 -30.31
N GLY A 449 -6.22 -10.63 -29.70
CA GLY A 449 -7.10 -11.54 -30.41
C GLY A 449 -8.51 -10.99 -30.60
N THR A 450 -9.28 -11.70 -31.41
CA THR A 450 -10.73 -11.50 -31.52
C THR A 450 -11.49 -12.57 -30.74
N GLU A 451 -12.78 -12.38 -30.50
CA GLU A 451 -13.61 -13.37 -29.79
C GLU A 451 -13.52 -14.79 -30.41
N ALA A 452 -13.48 -14.86 -31.75
CA ALA A 452 -13.40 -16.11 -32.51
C ALA A 452 -11.97 -16.66 -32.64
N ALA A 453 -10.95 -15.82 -32.47
CA ALA A 453 -9.53 -16.17 -32.55
C ALA A 453 -8.73 -15.42 -31.47
N PRO A 454 -8.87 -15.81 -30.19
CA PRO A 454 -8.15 -15.18 -29.07
C PRO A 454 -6.66 -15.55 -29.07
N VAL A 455 -5.79 -14.57 -28.83
CA VAL A 455 -4.33 -14.78 -28.78
C VAL A 455 -3.94 -15.40 -27.43
N ALA A 456 -2.86 -16.18 -27.36
CA ALA A 456 -2.44 -16.78 -26.09
C ALA A 456 -1.97 -15.70 -25.10
N VAL A 457 -2.39 -15.80 -23.83
CA VAL A 457 -1.86 -14.95 -22.74
C VAL A 457 -0.34 -15.02 -22.73
N ALA A 458 0.32 -13.85 -22.56
CA ALA A 458 1.77 -13.75 -22.49
C ALA A 458 2.36 -14.74 -21.48
N SER A 459 3.49 -15.39 -21.81
CA SER A 459 4.01 -16.50 -21.00
C SER A 459 4.36 -16.12 -19.55
N GLN A 460 4.74 -14.86 -19.32
CA GLN A 460 4.98 -14.31 -17.98
C GLN A 460 3.70 -13.97 -17.21
N GLY A 461 2.53 -14.04 -17.84
CA GLY A 461 1.24 -13.63 -17.28
C GLY A 461 1.12 -12.12 -17.08
N LEU A 462 1.87 -11.31 -17.83
CA LEU A 462 1.86 -9.84 -17.80
C LEU A 462 2.05 -9.30 -19.22
N TRP A 463 1.24 -8.33 -19.64
CA TRP A 463 1.37 -7.61 -20.92
C TRP A 463 0.70 -6.24 -20.82
N SER A 464 1.06 -5.32 -21.71
CA SER A 464 0.29 -4.09 -21.95
C SER A 464 -0.50 -4.22 -23.26
N GLY A 465 -1.57 -3.45 -23.39
CA GLY A 465 -2.39 -3.33 -24.58
C GLY A 465 -3.06 -1.97 -24.66
N LEU A 466 -3.78 -1.75 -25.76
CA LEU A 466 -4.44 -0.49 -26.08
C LEU A 466 -5.88 -0.78 -26.55
N LEU A 467 -6.87 -0.16 -25.92
CA LEU A 467 -8.26 -0.24 -26.39
C LEU A 467 -8.49 0.84 -27.47
N CYS A 468 -8.03 0.59 -28.69
CA CYS A 468 -8.17 1.51 -29.83
C CYS A 468 -9.56 1.42 -30.52
N GLY A 469 -10.30 2.53 -30.55
CA GLY A 469 -11.55 2.69 -31.31
C GLY A 469 -12.82 2.12 -30.64
N TYR A 470 -13.97 2.73 -30.92
CA TYR A 470 -15.26 2.33 -30.36
C TYR A 470 -15.62 0.86 -30.64
N GLY A 471 -16.05 0.16 -29.59
CA GLY A 471 -16.41 -1.26 -29.62
C GLY A 471 -15.22 -2.22 -29.59
N HIS A 472 -13.99 -1.71 -29.47
CA HIS A 472 -12.81 -2.56 -29.38
C HIS A 472 -12.78 -3.39 -28.10
N SER A 473 -12.31 -4.63 -28.22
CA SER A 473 -12.11 -5.54 -27.10
C SER A 473 -10.96 -6.48 -27.42
N ALA A 474 -10.01 -6.58 -26.50
CA ALA A 474 -8.82 -7.39 -26.64
C ALA A 474 -9.07 -8.81 -26.11
N TRP A 475 -8.93 -9.83 -26.96
CA TRP A 475 -9.21 -11.22 -26.58
C TRP A 475 -7.98 -12.09 -26.40
N SER A 476 -7.89 -12.70 -25.22
CA SER A 476 -6.83 -13.61 -24.80
C SER A 476 -7.35 -15.03 -24.53
N SER A 477 -6.49 -16.02 -24.61
CA SER A 477 -6.78 -17.43 -24.31
C SER A 477 -5.81 -18.03 -23.31
N LEU A 478 -6.35 -18.87 -22.42
CA LEU A 478 -5.61 -19.51 -21.34
C LEU A 478 -6.13 -20.92 -21.08
N SER A 479 -5.22 -21.88 -20.91
CA SER A 479 -5.54 -23.23 -20.44
C SER A 479 -5.32 -23.31 -18.92
N VAL A 480 -6.32 -23.79 -18.19
CA VAL A 480 -6.30 -23.92 -16.73
C VAL A 480 -6.51 -25.37 -16.30
N LYS A 481 -5.92 -25.76 -15.17
CA LYS A 481 -6.06 -27.10 -14.59
C LYS A 481 -7.24 -27.18 -13.63
N ALA A 482 -7.71 -28.41 -13.41
CA ALA A 482 -8.65 -28.73 -12.34
C ALA A 482 -8.10 -28.34 -10.96
N ASN A 483 -9.01 -27.98 -10.06
CA ASN A 483 -8.75 -27.61 -8.68
C ASN A 483 -7.76 -26.43 -8.57
N ARG A 484 -8.03 -25.38 -9.35
CA ARG A 484 -7.26 -24.13 -9.40
C ARG A 484 -8.16 -22.90 -9.36
N SER A 485 -7.69 -21.83 -8.73
CA SER A 485 -8.19 -20.48 -9.00
C SER A 485 -7.12 -19.60 -9.65
N LEU A 486 -7.55 -18.49 -10.22
CA LEU A 486 -6.69 -17.41 -10.70
C LEU A 486 -7.32 -16.06 -10.41
N THR A 487 -6.52 -15.01 -10.52
CA THR A 487 -7.00 -13.63 -10.59
C THR A 487 -6.50 -13.00 -11.90
N PHE A 488 -7.43 -12.42 -12.66
CA PHE A 488 -7.14 -11.43 -13.70
C PHE A 488 -7.11 -10.04 -13.06
N GLU A 489 -6.11 -9.25 -13.41
CA GLU A 489 -5.94 -7.85 -13.00
C GLU A 489 -5.71 -7.03 -14.27
N VAL A 490 -6.43 -5.92 -14.45
CA VAL A 490 -6.24 -4.99 -15.57
C VAL A 490 -6.20 -3.59 -15.02
N THR A 491 -5.06 -2.92 -15.18
CA THR A 491 -4.81 -1.55 -14.71
C THR A 491 -4.84 -0.61 -15.90
N ALA A 492 -5.73 0.37 -15.91
CA ALA A 492 -5.71 1.45 -16.90
C ALA A 492 -4.46 2.31 -16.70
N GLU A 493 -3.80 2.68 -17.80
CA GLU A 493 -2.57 3.46 -17.82
C GLU A 493 -2.79 4.77 -18.60
N ASP A 494 -2.06 5.83 -18.23
CA ASP A 494 -1.97 7.06 -19.03
C ASP A 494 -0.99 6.91 -20.22
N GLU A 495 -0.79 7.99 -20.98
CA GLU A 495 0.14 8.01 -22.11
C GLU A 495 1.62 7.90 -21.71
N GLN A 496 1.95 7.96 -20.41
CA GLN A 496 3.29 7.74 -19.89
C GLN A 496 3.45 6.36 -19.21
N GLY A 497 2.38 5.56 -19.11
CA GLY A 497 2.38 4.25 -18.50
C GLY A 497 2.18 4.24 -16.98
N PHE A 498 1.65 5.32 -16.39
CA PHE A 498 1.27 5.32 -14.97
C PHE A 498 -0.21 4.94 -14.78
N SER A 499 -0.50 4.24 -13.69
CA SER A 499 -1.86 3.79 -13.36
C SER A 499 -2.82 4.96 -13.12
N THR A 500 -3.90 5.06 -13.90
CA THR A 500 -4.87 6.16 -13.87
C THR A 500 -6.32 5.67 -13.82
N THR A 501 -7.24 6.52 -13.36
CA THR A 501 -8.70 6.31 -13.46
C THR A 501 -9.35 7.23 -14.50
N ALA A 502 -8.56 8.11 -15.15
CA ALA A 502 -9.05 9.17 -16.03
C ALA A 502 -8.93 8.86 -17.54
N LYS A 503 -8.70 7.59 -17.91
CA LYS A 503 -8.57 7.12 -19.29
C LYS A 503 -9.53 5.97 -19.56
N ALA A 504 -9.02 4.76 -19.86
CA ALA A 504 -9.81 3.56 -20.00
C ALA A 504 -10.52 3.17 -18.68
N MET A 505 -11.70 2.56 -18.77
CA MET A 505 -12.44 1.94 -17.68
C MET A 505 -12.52 0.42 -17.92
N PRO A 506 -11.49 -0.37 -17.54
CA PRO A 506 -11.40 -1.75 -18.01
C PRO A 506 -12.47 -2.65 -17.38
N VAL A 507 -13.16 -3.44 -18.18
CA VAL A 507 -14.03 -4.55 -17.75
C VAL A 507 -13.45 -5.88 -18.23
N ILE A 508 -13.68 -6.94 -17.45
CA ILE A 508 -13.06 -8.25 -17.68
C ILE A 508 -14.15 -9.31 -17.82
N GLY A 509 -14.16 -10.05 -18.93
CA GLY A 509 -15.06 -11.20 -19.13
C GLY A 509 -14.29 -12.50 -19.29
N VAL A 510 -14.85 -13.62 -18.82
CA VAL A 510 -14.30 -14.97 -19.00
C VAL A 510 -15.39 -15.93 -19.48
N TRP A 511 -15.08 -16.63 -20.56
CA TRP A 511 -15.91 -17.66 -21.21
C TRP A 511 -15.16 -18.97 -21.29
N HIS A 512 -15.90 -20.06 -21.45
CA HIS A 512 -15.37 -21.28 -22.02
C HIS A 512 -15.08 -21.08 -23.52
N THR A 513 -14.09 -21.80 -24.06
CA THR A 513 -13.90 -21.88 -25.53
C THR A 513 -15.11 -22.51 -26.25
N THR A 514 -15.99 -23.21 -25.53
CA THR A 514 -17.22 -23.83 -26.06
C THR A 514 -18.45 -22.92 -26.01
N ASP A 515 -18.40 -21.77 -25.33
CA ASP A 515 -19.54 -20.86 -25.28
C ASP A 515 -19.77 -20.24 -26.66
N ALA A 516 -21.03 -19.89 -26.98
CA ALA A 516 -21.36 -19.30 -28.27
C ALA A 516 -20.68 -17.93 -28.45
N LEU A 517 -20.30 -17.59 -29.68
CA LEU A 517 -19.81 -16.24 -30.01
C LEU A 517 -20.92 -15.21 -29.77
N GLY A 518 -20.57 -14.04 -29.23
CA GLY A 518 -21.50 -12.97 -28.87
C GLY A 518 -22.41 -13.26 -27.67
N SER A 519 -22.11 -14.30 -26.88
CA SER A 519 -22.80 -14.54 -25.59
C SER A 519 -22.13 -13.76 -24.45
N LEU A 520 -22.88 -13.49 -23.37
CA LEU A 520 -22.32 -12.91 -22.14
C LEU A 520 -21.37 -13.92 -21.44
N PRO A 521 -20.45 -13.47 -20.55
CA PRO A 521 -19.46 -14.32 -19.91
C PRO A 521 -20.04 -15.58 -19.23
N GLY A 522 -19.73 -16.76 -19.78
CA GLY A 522 -20.21 -18.04 -19.28
C GLY A 522 -19.53 -18.53 -17.98
N VAL A 523 -18.35 -18.00 -17.64
CA VAL A 523 -17.58 -18.40 -16.45
C VAL A 523 -17.71 -17.35 -15.34
N ALA A 524 -17.33 -16.11 -15.65
CA ALA A 524 -17.29 -15.00 -14.70
C ALA A 524 -17.12 -13.66 -15.44
N GLY A 525 -17.57 -12.56 -14.85
CA GLY A 525 -17.35 -11.21 -15.38
C GLY A 525 -17.20 -10.17 -14.27
N ALA A 526 -16.35 -9.18 -14.50
CA ALA A 526 -16.29 -7.91 -13.78
C ALA A 526 -16.77 -6.83 -14.77
N GLY A 527 -18.08 -6.55 -14.73
CA GLY A 527 -18.75 -5.56 -15.60
C GLY A 527 -18.63 -4.11 -15.12
N GLU A 528 -18.10 -3.89 -13.92
CA GLU A 528 -17.78 -2.58 -13.35
C GLU A 528 -16.26 -2.44 -13.26
N ALA A 529 -15.74 -1.31 -13.73
CA ALA A 529 -14.32 -0.99 -13.67
C ALA A 529 -13.87 -0.62 -12.25
N PHE A 530 -12.55 -0.64 -12.03
CA PHE A 530 -11.88 -0.13 -10.82
C PHE A 530 -12.31 -0.79 -9.50
N ASN A 531 -12.80 -2.03 -9.55
CA ASN A 531 -13.19 -2.82 -8.37
C ASN A 531 -12.00 -3.45 -7.60
N GLY A 532 -10.76 -3.21 -8.02
CA GLY A 532 -9.53 -3.70 -7.40
C GLY A 532 -8.97 -2.78 -6.30
N ALA A 533 -7.92 -3.24 -5.61
CA ALA A 533 -7.32 -2.48 -4.49
C ALA A 533 -6.26 -1.44 -4.90
N ALA A 534 -5.94 -1.32 -6.19
CA ALA A 534 -4.92 -0.42 -6.74
C ALA A 534 -5.56 0.61 -7.69
N ASN A 535 -4.92 1.77 -7.85
CA ASN A 535 -5.42 2.83 -8.72
C ASN A 535 -5.61 2.32 -10.15
N GLY A 536 -6.73 2.67 -10.81
CA GLY A 536 -7.00 2.25 -12.18
C GLY A 536 -7.24 0.74 -12.39
N MET A 537 -7.25 -0.08 -11.34
CA MET A 537 -7.25 -1.54 -11.49
C MET A 537 -8.63 -2.18 -11.34
N THR A 538 -9.06 -2.88 -12.38
CA THR A 538 -10.15 -3.86 -12.35
C THR A 538 -9.61 -5.27 -12.09
N MET A 539 -10.34 -6.07 -11.32
CA MET A 539 -9.96 -7.40 -10.87
C MET A 539 -11.10 -8.40 -11.03
N LEU A 540 -10.78 -9.61 -11.49
CA LEU A 540 -11.71 -10.74 -11.58
C LEU A 540 -11.04 -12.03 -11.10
N THR A 541 -11.57 -12.64 -10.05
CA THR A 541 -11.09 -13.92 -9.51
C THR A 541 -12.09 -15.03 -9.82
N THR A 542 -11.60 -16.18 -10.30
CA THR A 542 -12.43 -17.34 -10.64
C THR A 542 -11.73 -18.67 -10.35
N ALA A 543 -12.50 -19.74 -10.18
CA ALA A 543 -12.02 -21.06 -9.78
C ALA A 543 -12.63 -22.20 -10.62
N PHE A 544 -11.82 -23.23 -10.87
CA PHE A 544 -12.10 -24.33 -11.79
C PHE A 544 -11.95 -25.68 -11.08
N THR A 545 -12.99 -26.50 -11.11
CA THR A 545 -12.98 -27.88 -10.57
C THR A 545 -12.58 -28.92 -11.62
N GLN A 546 -12.54 -28.54 -12.90
CA GLN A 546 -12.13 -29.36 -14.04
C GLN A 546 -11.13 -28.59 -14.90
N PRO A 547 -10.30 -29.25 -15.73
CA PRO A 547 -9.43 -28.56 -16.66
C PRO A 547 -10.29 -27.81 -17.69
N ASN A 548 -9.85 -26.63 -18.11
CA ASN A 548 -10.63 -25.78 -19.00
C ASN A 548 -9.74 -25.02 -19.99
N GLN A 549 -10.34 -24.57 -21.08
CA GLN A 549 -9.74 -23.60 -22.00
C GLN A 549 -10.65 -22.39 -22.04
N LEU A 550 -10.06 -21.22 -21.80
CA LEU A 550 -10.76 -19.97 -21.57
C LEU A 550 -10.60 -19.04 -22.75
N ARG A 551 -11.65 -18.25 -23.00
CA ARG A 551 -11.56 -16.98 -23.75
C ARG A 551 -11.74 -15.86 -22.72
N ILE A 552 -10.89 -14.85 -22.78
CA ILE A 552 -10.85 -13.74 -21.82
C ILE A 552 -10.94 -12.46 -22.64
N ALA A 553 -11.87 -11.56 -22.31
CA ALA A 553 -11.97 -10.25 -22.94
C ALA A 553 -11.56 -9.16 -21.96
N ILE A 554 -10.88 -8.15 -22.49
CA ILE A 554 -10.71 -6.83 -21.88
C ILE A 554 -11.40 -5.83 -22.79
N ALA A 555 -12.27 -5.00 -22.25
CA ALA A 555 -12.97 -3.93 -22.98
C ALA A 555 -13.12 -2.70 -22.09
N ASP A 556 -13.56 -1.56 -22.64
CA ASP A 556 -13.98 -0.40 -21.83
C ASP A 556 -15.43 -0.58 -21.37
N GLN A 557 -15.75 -0.16 -20.14
CA GLN A 557 -17.10 -0.25 -19.57
C GLN A 557 -18.14 0.48 -20.43
N ARG A 558 -17.78 1.62 -21.03
CA ARG A 558 -18.64 2.42 -21.93
C ARG A 558 -18.76 1.78 -23.33
N GLY A 559 -17.93 0.78 -23.63
CA GLY A 559 -17.76 0.28 -24.99
C GLY A 559 -16.97 1.21 -25.92
N ASP A 560 -16.28 2.19 -25.34
CA ASP A 560 -15.40 3.14 -26.02
C ASP A 560 -14.04 2.47 -26.36
N GLY A 561 -13.24 3.16 -27.15
CA GLY A 561 -11.83 2.90 -27.32
C GLY A 561 -11.15 4.10 -27.99
N ARG A 562 -9.98 4.50 -27.49
CA ARG A 562 -9.23 5.68 -27.92
C ARG A 562 -7.73 5.38 -28.02
N PRO A 563 -6.97 6.14 -28.84
CA PRO A 563 -5.51 6.08 -28.89
C PRO A 563 -4.79 6.24 -27.54
N ASP A 564 -5.43 6.83 -26.52
CA ASP A 564 -4.89 7.00 -25.16
C ASP A 564 -5.43 6.00 -24.12
N PHE A 565 -6.15 4.95 -24.53
CA PHE A 565 -6.71 3.94 -23.62
C PHE A 565 -5.75 2.77 -23.39
N ASN A 566 -4.56 3.10 -22.88
CA ASN A 566 -3.55 2.11 -22.48
C ASN A 566 -4.03 1.29 -21.27
N TYR A 567 -3.59 0.05 -21.18
CA TYR A 567 -3.72 -0.77 -19.98
C TYR A 567 -2.57 -1.77 -19.83
N GLN A 568 -2.32 -2.18 -18.59
CA GLN A 568 -1.49 -3.32 -18.24
C GLN A 568 -2.33 -4.43 -17.62
N ALA A 569 -2.30 -5.61 -18.23
CA ALA A 569 -3.06 -6.77 -17.82
C ALA A 569 -2.16 -7.88 -17.29
N ARG A 570 -2.65 -8.59 -16.27
CA ARG A 570 -1.95 -9.64 -15.55
C ARG A 570 -2.87 -10.82 -15.24
N VAL A 571 -2.32 -12.03 -15.34
CA VAL A 571 -2.93 -13.27 -14.84
C VAL A 571 -2.08 -13.82 -13.70
N LEU A 572 -2.54 -13.69 -12.46
CA LEU A 572 -1.97 -14.39 -11.33
C LEU A 572 -2.55 -15.81 -11.28
N TYR A 573 -1.79 -16.81 -11.72
CA TYR A 573 -2.22 -18.21 -11.79
C TYR A 573 -1.10 -19.17 -11.39
N ALA A 574 -1.31 -19.93 -10.31
CA ALA A 574 -0.46 -21.04 -9.89
C ALA A 574 -0.96 -22.35 -10.50
N ASP A 575 -0.17 -22.93 -11.41
CA ASP A 575 -0.56 -24.09 -12.19
C ASP A 575 -0.22 -25.42 -11.51
N SER A 576 1.02 -25.54 -11.03
CA SER A 576 1.55 -26.80 -10.50
C SER A 576 2.61 -26.56 -9.43
N LEU A 577 2.92 -27.59 -8.64
CA LEU A 577 3.97 -27.53 -7.65
C LEU A 577 4.81 -28.82 -7.64
N SER A 578 6.07 -28.69 -7.26
CA SER A 578 7.03 -29.80 -7.18
C SER A 578 7.97 -29.63 -5.98
N PRO A 579 8.19 -30.67 -5.15
CA PRO A 579 7.51 -31.96 -5.16
C PRO A 579 6.06 -31.85 -4.68
N ALA A 580 5.16 -32.67 -5.22
CA ALA A 580 3.76 -32.75 -4.79
C ALA A 580 3.55 -33.43 -3.42
N THR A 581 4.61 -34.03 -2.87
CA THR A 581 4.61 -34.66 -1.55
C THR A 581 5.84 -34.21 -0.76
N VAL A 582 5.62 -33.79 0.49
CA VAL A 582 6.67 -33.41 1.44
C VAL A 582 6.62 -34.27 2.71
N SER A 583 7.69 -34.21 3.51
CA SER A 583 7.75 -34.88 4.81
C SER A 583 6.81 -34.22 5.83
N ALA A 584 6.54 -34.89 6.95
CA ALA A 584 5.83 -34.29 8.08
C ALA A 584 6.49 -33.00 8.62
N ALA A 585 7.81 -32.84 8.42
CA ALA A 585 8.56 -31.62 8.79
C ALA A 585 8.40 -30.46 7.79
N GLY A 586 7.62 -30.66 6.70
CA GLY A 586 7.56 -29.75 5.55
C GLY A 586 8.68 -30.04 4.55
N GLY A 587 9.00 -29.04 3.73
CA GLY A 587 10.02 -29.13 2.68
C GLY A 587 10.04 -27.91 1.77
N THR A 588 11.06 -27.79 0.92
CA THR A 588 11.08 -26.79 -0.15
C THR A 588 10.15 -27.26 -1.28
N ILE A 589 9.26 -26.38 -1.72
CA ILE A 589 8.38 -26.55 -2.87
C ILE A 589 8.66 -25.45 -3.89
N THR A 590 8.64 -25.81 -5.17
CA THR A 590 8.62 -24.86 -6.30
C THR A 590 7.22 -24.85 -6.87
N ILE A 591 6.57 -23.70 -6.83
CA ILE A 591 5.28 -23.42 -7.48
C ILE A 591 5.60 -22.89 -8.88
N ASN A 592 5.02 -23.50 -9.91
CA ASN A 592 5.09 -23.04 -11.29
C ASN A 592 3.74 -22.41 -11.69
N GLY A 593 3.78 -21.36 -12.49
CA GLY A 593 2.59 -20.60 -12.88
C GLY A 593 2.94 -19.42 -13.77
N MET A 594 2.16 -18.35 -13.65
CA MET A 594 2.37 -17.07 -14.33
C MET A 594 1.85 -15.90 -13.48
N GLY A 595 2.30 -14.68 -13.82
CA GLY A 595 1.96 -13.44 -13.14
C GLY A 595 2.59 -13.32 -11.76
N PHE A 596 3.61 -14.09 -11.43
CA PHE A 596 4.30 -13.97 -10.15
C PHE A 596 5.27 -12.77 -10.15
N ARG A 597 5.45 -12.13 -9.00
CA ARG A 597 6.41 -11.04 -8.78
C ARG A 597 6.93 -11.02 -7.34
N THR A 598 8.02 -10.31 -7.13
CA THR A 598 8.59 -10.05 -5.79
C THR A 598 7.51 -9.50 -4.87
N GLY A 599 7.40 -10.06 -3.66
CA GLY A 599 6.37 -9.69 -2.69
C GLY A 599 5.11 -10.57 -2.71
N ASN A 600 4.95 -11.49 -3.67
CA ASN A 600 3.91 -12.51 -3.55
C ASN A 600 4.15 -13.39 -2.32
N ALA A 601 3.17 -13.46 -1.44
CA ALA A 601 3.17 -14.33 -0.27
C ALA A 601 2.64 -15.72 -0.64
N VAL A 602 3.13 -16.76 0.03
CA VAL A 602 2.64 -18.14 -0.11
C VAL A 602 2.08 -18.60 1.24
N THR A 603 0.92 -19.26 1.22
CA THR A 603 0.38 -19.97 2.38
C THR A 603 0.04 -21.42 2.03
N VAL A 604 0.09 -22.29 3.03
CA VAL A 604 -0.33 -23.69 2.96
C VAL A 604 -1.39 -23.90 4.03
N ASN A 605 -2.62 -24.25 3.64
CA ASN A 605 -3.81 -24.22 4.51
C ASN A 605 -3.91 -22.93 5.37
N GLY A 606 -3.61 -21.77 4.77
CA GLY A 606 -3.64 -20.46 5.44
C GLY A 606 -2.43 -20.15 6.34
N VAL A 607 -1.49 -21.09 6.55
CA VAL A 607 -0.26 -20.87 7.31
C VAL A 607 0.85 -20.40 6.38
N SER A 608 1.56 -19.33 6.75
CA SER A 608 2.62 -18.74 5.91
C SER A 608 3.76 -19.73 5.62
N ALA A 609 4.13 -19.83 4.35
CA ALA A 609 5.31 -20.53 3.86
C ALA A 609 6.42 -19.51 3.54
N THR A 610 7.65 -19.77 3.98
CA THR A 610 8.75 -18.83 3.78
C THR A 610 9.22 -18.84 2.33
N VAL A 611 8.96 -17.77 1.58
CA VAL A 611 9.41 -17.64 0.19
C VAL A 611 10.91 -17.32 0.15
N SER A 612 11.66 -18.04 -0.69
CA SER A 612 13.10 -17.85 -0.91
C SER A 612 13.44 -17.17 -2.23
N SER A 613 12.58 -17.27 -3.25
CA SER A 613 12.77 -16.59 -4.53
C SER A 613 11.48 -16.49 -5.35
N TRP A 614 11.45 -15.50 -6.25
CA TRP A 614 10.40 -15.26 -7.24
C TRP A 614 11.03 -15.11 -8.63
N THR A 615 10.32 -15.59 -9.65
CA THR A 615 10.43 -15.16 -11.06
C THR A 615 9.00 -14.90 -11.56
N ALA A 616 8.81 -14.49 -12.82
CA ALA A 616 7.47 -14.34 -13.41
C ALA A 616 6.65 -15.66 -13.42
N ASN A 617 7.34 -16.80 -13.42
CA ASN A 617 6.74 -18.12 -13.63
C ASN A 617 6.99 -19.12 -12.50
N THR A 618 7.86 -18.79 -11.54
CA THR A 618 8.18 -19.68 -10.42
C THR A 618 8.25 -18.94 -9.08
N ILE A 619 7.75 -19.57 -8.02
CA ILE A 619 8.00 -19.18 -6.63
C ILE A 619 8.61 -20.39 -5.92
N VAL A 620 9.76 -20.21 -5.28
CA VAL A 620 10.34 -21.24 -4.41
C VAL A 620 10.03 -20.85 -2.96
N ALA A 621 9.34 -21.74 -2.25
CA ALA A 621 8.93 -21.51 -0.87
C ALA A 621 9.18 -22.74 0.00
N LYS A 622 9.42 -22.53 1.29
CA LYS A 622 9.51 -23.60 2.29
C LYS A 622 8.15 -23.80 2.94
N ALA A 623 7.50 -24.91 2.59
CA ALA A 623 6.26 -25.35 3.21
C ALA A 623 6.48 -25.60 4.72
N PRO A 624 5.54 -25.17 5.59
CA PRO A 624 5.63 -25.38 7.04
C PRO A 624 5.52 -26.87 7.42
N SER A 625 5.71 -27.21 8.70
CA SER A 625 5.50 -28.59 9.17
C SER A 625 4.01 -28.91 9.30
N ILE A 626 3.67 -30.20 9.23
CA ILE A 626 2.29 -30.69 9.37
C ILE A 626 1.66 -30.28 10.73
N HIS A 627 2.49 -30.17 11.76
CA HIS A 627 2.08 -29.70 13.09
C HIS A 627 1.79 -28.20 13.13
N ALA A 628 2.49 -27.37 12.34
CA ALA A 628 2.16 -25.95 12.20
C ALA A 628 0.82 -25.76 11.45
N LEU A 629 0.41 -26.74 10.64
CA LEU A 629 -0.93 -26.84 10.04
C LEU A 629 -1.99 -27.43 10.99
N GLY A 630 -1.63 -27.76 12.23
CA GLY A 630 -2.55 -28.31 13.24
C GLY A 630 -2.93 -29.79 13.06
N SER A 631 -2.23 -30.55 12.22
CA SER A 631 -2.51 -31.98 12.00
C SER A 631 -1.42 -32.90 12.58
N SER A 632 -1.83 -34.10 13.02
CA SER A 632 -0.96 -35.20 13.45
C SER A 632 -1.04 -36.44 12.54
N THR A 633 -1.90 -36.41 11.52
CA THR A 633 -2.07 -37.45 10.49
C THR A 633 -1.74 -36.89 9.11
N ALA A 634 -1.50 -37.77 8.12
CA ALA A 634 -1.33 -37.37 6.72
C ALA A 634 -2.44 -36.38 6.29
N LEU A 635 -2.04 -35.35 5.55
CA LEU A 635 -2.87 -34.21 5.20
C LEU A 635 -2.61 -33.84 3.73
N VAL A 636 -3.66 -33.58 2.98
CA VAL A 636 -3.56 -32.89 1.68
C VAL A 636 -3.97 -31.45 1.91
N ALA A 637 -3.10 -30.52 1.51
CA ALA A 637 -3.24 -29.10 1.79
C ALA A 637 -3.45 -28.29 0.51
N ASP A 638 -4.21 -27.21 0.65
CA ASP A 638 -4.33 -26.13 -0.32
C ASP A 638 -3.06 -25.28 -0.24
N VAL A 639 -2.57 -24.84 -1.40
CA VAL A 639 -1.43 -23.91 -1.49
C VAL A 639 -1.93 -22.66 -2.21
N ALA A 640 -1.88 -21.51 -1.53
CA ALA A 640 -2.33 -20.24 -2.07
C ALA A 640 -1.14 -19.28 -2.27
N VAL A 641 -1.13 -18.58 -3.40
CA VAL A 641 -0.26 -17.44 -3.67
C VAL A 641 -1.13 -16.18 -3.64
N THR A 642 -0.69 -15.18 -2.87
CA THR A 642 -1.39 -13.90 -2.71
C THR A 642 -0.46 -12.75 -3.09
N ASP A 643 -0.98 -11.78 -3.83
CA ASP A 643 -0.33 -10.50 -4.01
C ASP A 643 -0.82 -9.50 -2.96
N LEU A 644 0.09 -9.09 -2.06
CA LEU A 644 -0.28 -8.19 -0.96
C LEU A 644 -0.47 -6.73 -1.41
N SER A 645 -0.08 -6.38 -2.64
CA SER A 645 -0.20 -5.01 -3.17
C SER A 645 -1.45 -4.80 -4.03
N THR A 646 -1.94 -5.84 -4.72
CA THR A 646 -3.20 -5.78 -5.48
C THR A 646 -4.36 -6.50 -4.81
N GLY A 647 -4.09 -7.43 -3.89
CA GLY A 647 -5.08 -8.31 -3.26
C GLY A 647 -5.38 -9.59 -4.06
N GLY A 648 -4.77 -9.78 -5.23
CA GLY A 648 -5.03 -10.92 -6.10
C GLY A 648 -4.61 -12.26 -5.47
N THR A 649 -5.34 -13.34 -5.78
CA THR A 649 -5.10 -14.68 -5.20
C THR A 649 -5.29 -15.82 -6.19
N THR A 650 -4.36 -16.78 -6.14
CA THR A 650 -4.48 -18.06 -6.84
C THR A 650 -4.29 -19.20 -5.86
N VAL A 651 -5.20 -20.18 -5.89
CA VAL A 651 -5.23 -21.32 -4.97
C VAL A 651 -5.10 -22.60 -5.78
N MET A 652 -4.14 -23.43 -5.39
CA MET A 652 -4.02 -24.81 -5.83
C MET A 652 -4.67 -25.71 -4.77
N THR A 653 -5.95 -26.01 -4.95
CA THR A 653 -6.73 -26.81 -4.00
C THR A 653 -6.22 -28.26 -3.98
N GLN A 654 -6.06 -28.81 -2.77
CA GLN A 654 -5.59 -30.17 -2.47
C GLN A 654 -4.35 -30.59 -3.26
N SER A 655 -3.35 -29.71 -3.32
CA SER A 655 -2.21 -29.82 -4.24
C SER A 655 -0.91 -30.31 -3.58
N LEU A 656 -0.77 -30.17 -2.26
CA LEU A 656 0.42 -30.57 -1.52
C LEU A 656 0.09 -31.65 -0.48
N SER A 657 0.64 -32.85 -0.66
CA SER A 657 0.48 -33.96 0.29
C SER A 657 1.59 -33.99 1.34
N TYR A 658 1.24 -34.18 2.60
CA TYR A 658 2.17 -34.46 3.68
C TYR A 658 2.18 -35.96 3.99
N ALA A 659 3.38 -36.55 3.99
CA ALA A 659 3.57 -37.92 4.47
C ALA A 659 3.18 -38.05 5.95
N ALA A 660 2.67 -39.22 6.33
CA ALA A 660 2.38 -39.53 7.73
C ALA A 660 3.68 -39.46 8.58
N PRO A 661 3.63 -38.88 9.79
CA PRO A 661 4.75 -38.92 10.73
C PRO A 661 5.14 -40.37 11.10
N MET A 662 6.44 -40.70 11.12
CA MET A 662 6.97 -42.04 11.42
C MET A 662 7.63 -42.09 12.81
N PRO A 663 7.56 -43.24 13.52
CA PRO A 663 8.28 -43.44 14.78
C PRO A 663 9.79 -43.19 14.69
N SER A 664 10.44 -42.91 15.82
CA SER A 664 11.87 -42.59 15.85
C SER A 664 12.57 -43.03 17.15
N LEU A 665 13.83 -43.46 17.01
CA LEU A 665 14.73 -43.79 18.12
C LEU A 665 15.75 -42.66 18.36
N ARG A 666 15.77 -42.11 19.58
CA ARG A 666 16.59 -40.96 19.99
C ARG A 666 17.54 -41.30 21.13
N LEU A 667 18.78 -40.80 21.08
CA LEU A 667 19.76 -40.93 22.17
C LEU A 667 19.34 -40.11 23.41
N VAL A 668 19.46 -40.69 24.61
CA VAL A 668 19.17 -40.05 25.91
C VAL A 668 20.43 -39.81 26.72
N SER A 669 21.29 -40.82 26.88
CA SER A 669 22.57 -40.72 27.60
C SER A 669 23.59 -41.75 27.09
N ALA A 670 24.88 -41.50 27.33
CA ALA A 670 25.93 -42.48 27.05
C ALA A 670 27.20 -42.23 27.88
N PRO A 671 28.04 -43.26 28.09
CA PRO A 671 29.45 -43.08 28.46
C PRO A 671 30.16 -42.17 27.43
N SER A 672 31.06 -41.32 27.92
CA SER A 672 31.91 -40.44 27.11
C SER A 672 33.22 -40.14 27.85
N GLY A 673 34.23 -39.64 27.14
CA GLY A 673 35.54 -39.32 27.73
C GLY A 673 36.37 -40.55 28.09
N LEU A 674 37.08 -40.50 29.23
CA LEU A 674 37.91 -41.59 29.74
C LEU A 674 37.14 -42.45 30.74
N VAL A 675 37.17 -43.77 30.54
CA VAL A 675 36.67 -44.78 31.48
C VAL A 675 37.85 -45.66 31.93
N GLN A 676 37.87 -46.04 33.20
CA GLN A 676 38.95 -46.88 33.72
C GLN A 676 38.79 -48.32 33.18
N LEU A 677 39.90 -48.90 32.71
CA LEU A 677 39.90 -50.29 32.25
C LEU A 677 39.40 -51.24 33.35
N ALA A 678 38.51 -52.17 33.00
CA ALA A 678 37.87 -53.14 33.89
C ALA A 678 36.98 -52.55 35.02
N GLN A 679 36.54 -51.30 34.92
CA GLN A 679 35.56 -50.66 35.81
C GLN A 679 34.30 -50.25 35.01
N PRO A 680 33.07 -50.46 35.52
CA PRO A 680 31.86 -49.96 34.85
C PRO A 680 31.88 -48.44 34.68
N ALA A 681 31.47 -47.95 33.51
CA ALA A 681 31.26 -46.52 33.29
C ALA A 681 30.12 -45.99 34.18
N SER A 682 30.28 -44.79 34.73
CA SER A 682 29.32 -44.17 35.65
C SER A 682 28.00 -43.74 34.99
N THR A 683 28.03 -43.43 33.69
CA THR A 683 26.84 -43.02 32.92
C THR A 683 26.32 -44.17 32.07
N PRO A 684 25.03 -44.56 32.16
CA PRO A 684 24.47 -45.60 31.32
C PRO A 684 24.27 -45.14 29.88
N PHE A 685 24.35 -46.09 28.95
CA PHE A 685 23.95 -45.92 27.55
C PHE A 685 22.45 -46.16 27.42
N ALA A 686 21.69 -45.11 27.09
CA ALA A 686 20.24 -45.12 27.06
C ALA A 686 19.68 -44.41 25.83
N VAL A 687 18.58 -44.93 25.30
CA VAL A 687 17.82 -44.38 24.17
C VAL A 687 16.33 -44.36 24.48
N LYS A 688 15.58 -43.51 23.79
CA LYS A 688 14.12 -43.40 23.88
C LYS A 688 13.49 -43.61 22.52
N VAL A 689 12.46 -44.45 22.47
CA VAL A 689 11.63 -44.67 21.27
C VAL A 689 10.35 -43.84 21.40
N LEU A 690 10.03 -43.11 20.35
CA LEU A 690 8.87 -42.24 20.21
C LEU A 690 8.02 -42.69 19.02
N ASN A 691 6.70 -42.63 19.19
CA ASN A 691 5.74 -42.83 18.10
C ASN A 691 5.86 -41.72 17.04
N GLY A 692 5.12 -41.88 15.93
CA GLY A 692 5.15 -40.93 14.83
C GLY A 692 4.81 -39.49 15.21
N ASP A 693 4.01 -39.28 16.25
CA ASP A 693 3.69 -37.95 16.78
C ASP A 693 4.88 -37.20 17.42
N GLY A 694 6.04 -37.85 17.56
CA GLY A 694 7.26 -37.26 18.14
C GLY A 694 7.17 -36.99 19.65
N ALA A 695 6.11 -37.43 20.33
CA ALA A 695 5.81 -37.09 21.72
C ALA A 695 5.44 -38.31 22.58
N THR A 696 4.63 -39.23 22.04
CA THR A 696 4.17 -40.42 22.76
C THR A 696 5.28 -41.47 22.81
N PRO A 697 5.71 -41.94 23.99
CA PRO A 697 6.72 -42.98 24.09
C PRO A 697 6.19 -44.35 23.66
N VAL A 698 7.02 -45.14 22.97
CA VAL A 698 6.68 -46.54 22.64
C VAL A 698 7.17 -47.44 23.77
N VAL A 699 6.24 -48.11 24.45
CA VAL A 699 6.50 -48.99 25.60
C VAL A 699 6.65 -50.44 25.14
N GLY A 700 7.67 -51.14 25.66
CA GLY A 700 7.91 -52.56 25.37
C GLY A 700 8.70 -52.85 24.08
N GLU A 701 9.19 -51.83 23.37
CA GLU A 701 9.91 -51.98 22.10
C GLU A 701 11.35 -52.48 22.32
N ALA A 702 11.84 -53.39 21.45
CA ALA A 702 13.09 -54.11 21.68
C ALA A 702 14.31 -53.34 21.13
N VAL A 703 15.15 -52.81 22.03
CA VAL A 703 16.41 -52.14 21.68
C VAL A 703 17.60 -53.04 21.96
N THR A 704 18.40 -53.30 20.93
CA THR A 704 19.64 -54.10 21.01
C THR A 704 20.87 -53.20 21.11
N PHE A 705 21.58 -53.31 22.23
CA PHE A 705 22.84 -52.66 22.55
C PHE A 705 24.03 -53.55 22.16
N THR A 706 25.01 -52.98 21.46
CA THR A 706 26.23 -53.65 20.97
C THR A 706 27.43 -52.70 21.05
N ALA A 707 28.64 -53.23 21.07
CA ALA A 707 29.85 -52.47 20.73
C ALA A 707 30.27 -52.80 19.29
N SER A 708 30.54 -51.75 18.52
CA SER A 708 31.03 -51.83 17.14
C SER A 708 32.57 -51.77 17.07
N THR A 709 33.22 -51.22 18.08
CA THR A 709 34.67 -51.26 18.28
C THR A 709 35.02 -51.44 19.76
N GLY A 710 36.10 -52.16 20.03
CA GLY A 710 36.57 -52.49 21.38
C GLY A 710 35.72 -53.55 22.10
N MET A 711 36.24 -54.09 23.20
CA MET A 711 35.53 -55.10 24.00
C MET A 711 34.84 -54.46 25.20
N VAL A 712 33.55 -54.75 25.37
CA VAL A 712 32.75 -54.32 26.53
C VAL A 712 31.86 -55.44 27.06
N GLN A 713 31.38 -55.26 28.28
CA GLN A 713 30.28 -56.01 28.87
C GLN A 713 29.13 -55.05 29.20
N PHE A 714 27.92 -55.33 28.72
CA PHE A 714 26.70 -54.60 29.07
C PHE A 714 26.08 -55.21 30.32
N SER A 715 25.96 -54.42 31.40
CA SER A 715 25.57 -54.94 32.72
C SER A 715 24.16 -55.54 32.76
N ALA A 716 23.23 -55.06 31.93
CA ALA A 716 21.85 -55.57 31.90
C ALA A 716 21.73 -57.03 31.41
N CYS A 717 22.70 -57.54 30.63
CA CYS A 717 22.71 -58.93 30.15
C CYS A 717 24.00 -59.71 30.49
N GLY A 718 25.02 -59.05 31.07
CA GLY A 718 26.32 -59.65 31.36
C GLY A 718 27.16 -60.02 30.13
N ALA A 719 26.81 -59.53 28.93
CA ALA A 719 27.38 -59.94 27.65
C ALA A 719 27.80 -58.75 26.76
N ALA A 720 28.51 -59.01 25.66
CA ALA A 720 28.96 -57.99 24.69
C ALA A 720 27.85 -57.50 23.73
N SER A 721 26.66 -58.11 23.79
CA SER A 721 25.43 -57.69 23.15
C SER A 721 24.28 -57.88 24.14
N CYS A 722 23.29 -56.98 24.15
CA CYS A 722 22.19 -57.00 25.11
C CYS A 722 20.92 -56.37 24.54
N THR A 723 19.81 -57.10 24.51
CA THR A 723 18.51 -56.59 24.05
C THR A 723 17.63 -56.29 25.25
N ILE A 724 17.06 -55.08 25.29
CA ILE A 724 16.28 -54.54 26.41
C ILE A 724 15.01 -53.91 25.84
N ASN A 725 13.86 -54.23 26.42
CA ASN A 725 12.59 -53.61 26.05
C ASN A 725 12.44 -52.23 26.70
N THR A 726 11.85 -51.26 26.00
CA THR A 726 11.62 -49.92 26.53
C THR A 726 10.64 -49.90 27.70
N ASP A 727 10.90 -49.02 28.68
CA ASP A 727 10.07 -48.81 29.86
C ASP A 727 8.78 -48.01 29.55
N ALA A 728 7.99 -47.70 30.60
CA ALA A 728 6.77 -46.89 30.49
C ALA A 728 7.00 -45.45 29.97
N ASN A 729 8.25 -44.97 29.97
CA ASN A 729 8.66 -43.68 29.41
C ASN A 729 9.28 -43.83 28.01
N GLY A 730 9.24 -45.02 27.43
CA GLY A 730 9.82 -45.40 26.14
C GLY A 730 11.34 -45.53 26.15
N VAL A 731 11.98 -45.69 27.31
CA VAL A 731 13.44 -45.68 27.48
C VAL A 731 13.99 -47.10 27.66
N ALA A 732 15.07 -47.43 26.93
CA ALA A 732 15.90 -48.61 27.16
C ALA A 732 17.31 -48.17 27.59
N SER A 733 17.95 -48.85 28.55
CA SER A 733 19.18 -48.36 29.21
C SER A 733 20.06 -49.47 29.79
N THR A 734 21.39 -49.35 29.70
CA THR A 734 22.37 -50.27 30.32
C THR A 734 23.70 -49.59 30.70
N LEU A 735 24.34 -50.06 31.77
CA LEU A 735 25.73 -49.73 32.10
C LEU A 735 26.72 -50.52 31.20
N VAL A 736 27.95 -50.02 31.09
CA VAL A 736 28.97 -50.52 30.15
C VAL A 736 30.34 -50.62 30.83
N THR A 737 30.94 -51.81 30.84
CA THR A 737 32.29 -52.06 31.38
C THR A 737 33.27 -52.34 30.24
N PRO A 738 34.33 -51.54 30.00
CA PRO A 738 35.35 -51.84 29.01
C PRO A 738 36.31 -52.93 29.49
N LEU A 739 36.58 -53.90 28.61
CA LEU A 739 37.47 -55.04 28.84
C LEU A 739 38.82 -54.91 28.10
N SER A 740 38.96 -53.90 27.23
CA SER A 740 40.18 -53.59 26.48
C SER A 740 40.47 -52.08 26.51
N ALA A 741 41.74 -51.69 26.66
CA ALA A 741 42.15 -50.29 26.51
C ALA A 741 42.01 -49.80 25.05
N GLY A 742 41.82 -48.50 24.86
CA GLY A 742 41.62 -47.88 23.54
C GLY A 742 40.19 -47.36 23.31
N PRO A 743 39.86 -46.92 22.07
CA PRO A 743 38.56 -46.35 21.74
C PRO A 743 37.46 -47.42 21.64
N ILE A 744 36.31 -47.11 22.22
CA ILE A 744 35.10 -47.94 22.27
C ILE A 744 33.95 -47.18 21.59
N THR A 745 33.27 -47.81 20.63
CA THR A 745 32.08 -47.24 19.97
C THR A 745 30.87 -48.13 20.20
N LEU A 746 29.87 -47.60 20.91
CA LEU A 746 28.62 -48.25 21.27
C LEU A 746 27.52 -47.96 20.25
N LYS A 747 26.62 -48.93 20.04
CA LYS A 747 25.48 -48.85 19.13
C LYS A 747 24.23 -49.41 19.79
N ALA A 748 23.13 -48.67 19.73
CA ALA A 748 21.79 -49.12 20.08
C ALA A 748 20.93 -49.17 18.81
N ALA A 749 20.16 -50.24 18.61
CA ALA A 749 19.32 -50.42 17.43
C ALA A 749 17.96 -51.04 17.81
N GLY A 750 16.87 -50.46 17.31
CA GLY A 750 15.51 -51.01 17.38
C GLY A 750 14.88 -51.03 15.99
N VAL A 751 13.59 -51.39 15.89
CA VAL A 751 12.88 -51.37 14.59
C VAL A 751 12.76 -49.95 14.00
N ASP A 752 12.71 -48.92 14.87
CA ASP A 752 12.54 -47.51 14.51
C ASP A 752 13.84 -46.71 14.36
N GLY A 753 15.00 -47.39 14.26
CA GLY A 753 16.28 -46.74 13.94
C GLY A 753 17.46 -47.14 14.82
N MET A 754 18.51 -46.31 14.80
CA MET A 754 19.79 -46.57 15.48
C MET A 754 20.39 -45.31 16.11
N ALA A 755 21.06 -45.47 17.25
CA ALA A 755 21.85 -44.43 17.92
C ALA A 755 23.27 -44.95 18.23
N VAL A 756 24.26 -44.05 18.25
CA VAL A 756 25.69 -44.36 18.41
C VAL A 756 26.31 -43.43 19.45
N ALA A 757 27.28 -43.93 20.23
CA ALA A 757 28.08 -43.17 21.19
C ALA A 757 29.51 -43.73 21.30
N SER A 758 30.45 -42.99 21.90
CA SER A 758 31.84 -43.46 22.05
C SER A 758 32.57 -42.90 23.27
N PHE A 759 33.55 -43.67 23.76
CA PHE A 759 34.46 -43.31 24.86
C PHE A 759 35.82 -44.00 24.68
N THR A 760 36.79 -43.75 25.58
CA THR A 760 38.13 -44.38 25.54
C THR A 760 38.48 -45.01 26.89
N ALA A 761 39.09 -46.19 26.89
CA ALA A 761 39.55 -46.90 28.09
C ALA A 761 41.07 -46.77 28.31
N ALA A 762 41.52 -46.44 29.52
CA ALA A 762 42.93 -46.10 29.83
C ALA A 762 43.44 -46.53 31.23
N VAL A 763 44.73 -46.22 31.52
CA VAL A 763 45.49 -46.56 32.76
C VAL A 763 46.06 -45.30 33.47
N ARG A 764 46.31 -45.38 34.79
CA ARG A 764 46.54 -44.22 35.68
C ARG A 764 47.97 -43.65 35.69
N VAL A 765 48.11 -42.32 35.76
CA VAL A 765 49.33 -41.50 35.66
C VAL A 765 49.20 -40.23 36.54
N GLN A 766 50.32 -39.73 37.10
CA GLN A 766 50.38 -38.54 37.98
C GLN A 766 51.54 -37.59 37.60
N THR A 767 51.36 -36.26 37.71
CA THR A 767 52.38 -35.24 37.32
C THR A 767 52.32 -33.95 38.16
N VAL A 768 53.45 -33.22 38.28
CA VAL A 768 53.54 -31.86 38.84
C VAL A 768 54.31 -30.94 37.87
N THR A 769 53.79 -29.73 37.63
CA THR A 769 54.38 -28.75 36.69
C THR A 769 54.24 -27.32 37.22
N ALA A 770 55.27 -26.48 37.11
CA ALA A 770 55.18 -25.06 37.46
C ALA A 770 54.32 -24.33 36.42
N VAL A 771 53.37 -23.51 36.88
CA VAL A 771 52.47 -22.73 36.01
C VAL A 771 53.23 -21.58 35.34
N GLN A 772 54.04 -20.86 36.11
CA GLN A 772 54.91 -19.78 35.62
C GLN A 772 56.31 -19.93 36.24
N ALA A 773 57.25 -20.52 35.50
CA ALA A 773 58.59 -20.85 36.00
C ALA A 773 59.58 -19.66 36.02
N MET A 774 59.26 -18.54 35.37
CA MET A 774 60.10 -17.34 35.33
C MET A 774 59.30 -16.07 35.57
N GLU A 775 59.88 -15.16 36.35
CA GLU A 775 59.31 -13.88 36.78
C GLU A 775 60.36 -12.77 36.63
N TYR A 776 59.95 -11.58 36.19
CA TYR A 776 60.85 -10.45 35.96
C TYR A 776 60.41 -9.25 36.79
N ILE A 777 61.32 -8.67 37.56
CA ILE A 777 61.02 -7.58 38.50
C ILE A 777 61.95 -6.38 38.23
N VAL A 778 61.50 -5.16 38.47
CA VAL A 778 62.36 -3.97 38.31
C VAL A 778 63.54 -4.01 39.28
N ALA A 779 64.72 -3.66 38.79
CA ALA A 779 65.94 -3.59 39.60
C ALA A 779 65.76 -2.61 40.78
N GLY A 780 66.09 -3.08 41.98
CA GLY A 780 65.88 -2.36 43.24
C GLY A 780 64.48 -2.51 43.85
N ALA A 781 63.49 -3.05 43.12
CA ALA A 781 62.16 -3.33 43.67
C ALA A 781 62.16 -4.62 44.51
N THR A 782 61.31 -4.67 45.54
CA THR A 782 60.96 -5.89 46.26
C THR A 782 59.53 -6.26 45.89
N VAL A 783 59.33 -7.42 45.28
CA VAL A 783 58.02 -7.83 44.72
C VAL A 783 57.58 -9.12 45.39
N ALA A 784 56.30 -9.17 45.78
CA ALA A 784 55.64 -10.38 46.24
C ALA A 784 54.75 -10.95 45.13
N TRP A 785 54.80 -12.27 44.92
CA TRP A 785 54.02 -12.98 43.92
C TRP A 785 53.61 -14.38 44.44
N THR A 786 52.64 -15.00 43.79
CA THR A 786 52.13 -16.32 44.18
C THR A 786 52.56 -17.41 43.19
N PRO A 787 53.71 -18.07 43.38
CA PRO A 787 54.11 -19.20 42.55
C PRO A 787 53.13 -20.37 42.69
N GLU A 788 52.70 -20.92 41.55
CA GLU A 788 51.73 -22.00 41.45
C GLU A 788 52.30 -23.25 40.77
N VAL A 789 51.93 -24.43 41.27
CA VAL A 789 52.14 -25.72 40.59
C VAL A 789 50.81 -26.38 40.26
N SER A 790 50.68 -26.87 39.02
CA SER A 790 49.60 -27.76 38.60
C SER A 790 49.98 -29.20 38.95
N VAL A 791 49.05 -29.92 39.58
CA VAL A 791 49.19 -31.28 40.08
C VAL A 791 48.04 -32.10 39.51
N ASN A 792 48.34 -33.07 38.64
CA ASN A 792 47.35 -33.79 37.85
C ASN A 792 47.38 -35.30 38.07
N ASP A 793 46.21 -35.94 37.99
CA ASP A 793 45.99 -37.38 38.05
C ASP A 793 44.81 -37.72 37.13
N ASN A 794 45.01 -38.63 36.18
CA ASN A 794 44.02 -38.89 35.13
C ASN A 794 42.84 -39.79 35.55
N PHE A 795 42.76 -40.23 36.82
CA PHE A 795 41.60 -40.98 37.35
C PHE A 795 41.08 -40.50 38.71
N ALA A 796 41.77 -39.60 39.40
CA ALA A 796 41.34 -39.09 40.70
C ALA A 796 41.46 -37.57 40.77
N SER A 797 40.62 -36.93 41.60
CA SER A 797 40.86 -35.53 41.95
C SER A 797 42.17 -35.43 42.73
N THR A 798 43.01 -34.46 42.36
CA THR A 798 44.24 -34.11 43.09
C THR A 798 43.98 -33.14 44.24
N ALA A 799 42.74 -32.70 44.45
CA ALA A 799 42.36 -31.81 45.55
C ALA A 799 42.75 -32.40 46.91
N GLY A 800 43.39 -31.59 47.75
CA GLY A 800 43.90 -31.98 49.07
C GLY A 800 45.31 -32.60 49.07
N VAL A 801 45.92 -32.88 47.92
CA VAL A 801 47.32 -33.35 47.87
C VAL A 801 48.26 -32.25 48.41
N PRO A 802 49.16 -32.54 49.37
CA PRO A 802 50.07 -31.54 49.91
C PRO A 802 51.25 -31.27 48.95
N VAL A 803 51.66 -30.00 48.91
CA VAL A 803 52.84 -29.50 48.21
C VAL A 803 53.77 -28.80 49.21
N GLY A 804 55.07 -29.07 49.14
CA GLY A 804 56.10 -28.40 49.94
C GLY A 804 56.90 -27.40 49.11
N TRP A 805 57.26 -26.26 49.70
CA TRP A 805 57.90 -25.11 49.03
C TRP A 805 59.20 -24.72 49.74
N GLN A 806 60.28 -24.49 48.97
CA GLN A 806 61.60 -24.14 49.53
C GLN A 806 62.43 -23.22 48.61
N PRO A 807 62.99 -22.11 49.11
CA PRO A 807 64.01 -21.32 48.41
C PRO A 807 65.22 -22.18 48.07
N THR A 808 65.81 -21.99 46.89
CA THR A 808 66.98 -22.74 46.42
C THR A 808 68.21 -21.85 46.17
N SER A 809 68.04 -20.57 45.82
CA SER A 809 69.13 -19.59 45.73
C SER A 809 68.64 -18.13 45.72
N GLY A 810 69.55 -17.18 45.98
CA GLY A 810 69.30 -15.73 45.86
C GLY A 810 68.39 -15.13 46.96
N GLN A 811 67.99 -13.87 46.78
CA GLN A 811 67.09 -13.18 47.71
C GLN A 811 65.62 -13.48 47.38
N VAL A 812 65.13 -14.61 47.88
CA VAL A 812 63.71 -14.99 47.87
C VAL A 812 63.31 -15.66 49.19
N ALA A 813 62.15 -15.28 49.72
CA ALA A 813 61.52 -15.93 50.89
C ALA A 813 60.12 -16.44 50.50
N VAL A 814 59.62 -17.47 51.18
CA VAL A 814 58.26 -18.01 50.99
C VAL A 814 57.54 -18.21 52.32
N THR A 815 56.23 -18.03 52.33
CA THR A 815 55.38 -18.31 53.50
C THR A 815 53.94 -18.56 53.04
N PRO A 816 53.30 -19.70 53.38
CA PRO A 816 53.83 -20.84 54.13
C PRO A 816 54.74 -21.77 53.30
N ALA A 817 55.60 -22.54 53.96
CA ALA A 817 56.46 -23.54 53.31
C ALA A 817 55.72 -24.82 52.84
N SER A 818 54.39 -24.90 53.03
CA SER A 818 53.55 -25.97 52.45
C SER A 818 52.13 -25.47 52.23
N SER A 819 51.47 -25.97 51.19
CA SER A 819 50.07 -25.71 50.85
C SER A 819 49.42 -26.96 50.24
N ALA A 820 48.09 -26.97 50.15
CA ALA A 820 47.36 -28.09 49.56
C ALA A 820 46.84 -27.73 48.16
N VAL A 821 46.75 -28.73 47.30
CA VAL A 821 46.14 -28.62 45.97
C VAL A 821 44.64 -28.34 46.11
N ASN A 822 44.15 -27.33 45.38
CA ASN A 822 42.74 -26.95 45.36
C ASN A 822 41.90 -27.84 44.42
N SER A 823 40.61 -27.55 44.29
CA SER A 823 39.69 -28.27 43.39
C SER A 823 40.00 -28.12 41.89
N GLN A 824 40.88 -27.20 41.51
CA GLN A 824 41.34 -26.97 40.14
C GLN A 824 42.68 -27.69 39.85
N GLY A 825 43.21 -28.46 40.79
CA GLY A 825 44.50 -29.14 40.64
C GLY A 825 45.70 -28.22 40.83
N ILE A 826 45.55 -27.06 41.49
CA ILE A 826 46.62 -26.09 41.70
C ILE A 826 46.97 -25.97 43.20
N ALA A 827 48.26 -25.98 43.54
CA ALA A 827 48.76 -25.53 44.83
C ALA A 827 49.61 -24.27 44.65
N GLN A 828 49.54 -23.34 45.61
CA GLN A 828 50.24 -22.05 45.58
C GLN A 828 50.85 -21.69 46.93
N THR A 829 51.85 -20.82 46.96
CA THR A 829 52.32 -20.15 48.19
C THR A 829 52.57 -18.67 47.89
N LEU A 830 52.81 -17.84 48.91
CA LEU A 830 53.30 -16.47 48.72
C LEU A 830 54.83 -16.46 48.77
N ALA A 831 55.45 -15.91 47.74
CA ALA A 831 56.88 -15.67 47.65
C ALA A 831 57.18 -14.15 47.57
N THR A 832 58.33 -13.73 48.08
CA THR A 832 58.80 -12.34 47.99
C THR A 832 60.27 -12.33 47.58
N ALA A 833 60.62 -11.58 46.53
CA ALA A 833 61.95 -11.51 45.97
C ALA A 833 62.46 -10.07 45.84
N GLY A 834 63.78 -9.95 45.93
CA GLY A 834 64.50 -8.68 45.85
C GLY A 834 64.75 -8.01 47.20
N PRO A 835 65.40 -6.83 47.20
CA PRO A 835 65.76 -6.05 46.01
C PRO A 835 66.88 -6.68 45.16
N LEU A 836 66.58 -6.98 43.89
CA LEU A 836 67.56 -7.53 42.94
C LEU A 836 68.25 -6.40 42.16
N ALA A 837 69.54 -6.54 41.89
CA ALA A 837 70.23 -5.71 40.89
C ALA A 837 69.84 -6.13 39.47
N ALA A 838 70.05 -5.27 38.47
CA ALA A 838 69.84 -5.61 37.06
C ALA A 838 70.64 -6.88 36.69
N GLY A 839 69.96 -7.88 36.11
CA GLY A 839 70.52 -9.19 35.76
C GLY A 839 70.68 -10.20 36.90
N ALA A 840 70.48 -9.82 38.17
CA ALA A 840 70.56 -10.75 39.30
C ALA A 840 69.34 -11.68 39.38
N GLN A 841 69.50 -12.87 39.99
CA GLN A 841 68.46 -13.91 40.04
C GLN A 841 68.23 -14.48 41.46
N ALA A 842 67.04 -15.01 41.71
CA ALA A 842 66.72 -15.85 42.88
C ALA A 842 65.73 -16.97 42.51
N ALA A 843 65.83 -18.14 43.16
CA ALA A 843 65.14 -19.38 42.76
C ALA A 843 64.45 -20.13 43.91
N LEU A 844 63.42 -20.91 43.58
CA LEU A 844 62.48 -21.60 44.48
C LEU A 844 62.01 -22.93 43.85
N SER A 845 61.63 -23.93 44.65
CA SER A 845 60.95 -25.16 44.16
C SER A 845 59.68 -25.52 44.94
N GLY A 846 58.80 -26.29 44.28
CA GLY A 846 57.54 -26.82 44.83
C GLY A 846 57.35 -28.30 44.47
N CYS A 847 57.01 -29.17 45.44
CA CYS A 847 56.98 -30.64 45.27
C CYS A 847 55.72 -31.31 45.85
N ALA A 848 55.09 -32.22 45.10
CA ALA A 848 53.98 -33.08 45.54
C ALA A 848 54.40 -34.57 45.60
N TRP A 849 53.59 -35.39 46.30
CA TRP A 849 53.83 -36.84 46.50
C TRP A 849 55.27 -37.18 46.93
N MET A 850 55.87 -36.33 47.76
CA MET A 850 57.25 -36.37 48.27
C MET A 850 58.38 -36.16 47.25
N ASN A 851 58.24 -36.53 45.97
CA ASN A 851 59.36 -36.49 45.02
C ASN A 851 59.04 -35.97 43.60
N VAL A 852 57.82 -35.52 43.32
CA VAL A 852 57.45 -34.95 42.01
C VAL A 852 57.47 -33.42 42.11
N CYS A 853 58.44 -32.76 41.48
CA CYS A 853 58.79 -31.36 41.77
C CYS A 853 58.85 -30.45 40.53
N ALA A 854 58.64 -29.15 40.73
CA ALA A 854 58.87 -28.09 39.75
C ALA A 854 59.67 -26.92 40.36
N SER A 855 60.24 -26.03 39.53
CA SER A 855 61.14 -24.93 39.94
C SER A 855 60.77 -23.58 39.33
N PHE A 856 61.17 -22.50 40.00
CA PHE A 856 60.85 -21.10 39.71
C PHE A 856 62.10 -20.22 39.78
N THR A 857 62.20 -19.19 38.94
CA THR A 857 63.30 -18.21 38.92
C THR A 857 62.78 -16.78 38.78
N THR A 858 63.33 -15.84 39.54
CA THR A 858 63.11 -14.38 39.42
C THR A 858 64.34 -13.70 38.84
N VAL A 859 64.17 -12.62 38.07
CA VAL A 859 65.26 -11.86 37.43
C VAL A 859 65.04 -10.34 37.57
N GLY A 860 66.08 -9.58 37.94
CA GLY A 860 66.05 -8.11 37.97
C GLY A 860 66.23 -7.45 36.59
N VAL A 861 65.41 -6.46 36.25
CA VAL A 861 65.39 -5.73 34.95
C VAL A 861 65.77 -4.25 35.12
N ASP A 862 66.59 -3.71 34.23
CA ASP A 862 67.04 -2.30 34.29
C ASP A 862 65.93 -1.29 33.92
N LEU A 863 65.98 -0.09 34.50
CA LEU A 863 65.04 1.00 34.22
C LEU A 863 65.11 1.53 32.77
N ALA A 864 66.22 1.33 32.06
CA ALA A 864 66.36 1.68 30.66
C ALA A 864 65.70 0.68 29.70
N ASP A 865 65.52 -0.57 30.14
CA ASP A 865 64.92 -1.63 29.32
C ASP A 865 63.39 -1.63 29.38
N LEU A 866 62.78 -0.88 30.31
CA LEU A 866 61.32 -0.80 30.46
C LEU A 866 60.63 -0.17 29.25
N ARG A 867 59.52 -0.77 28.84
CA ARG A 867 58.60 -0.34 27.78
C ARG A 867 57.16 -0.40 28.30
N VAL A 868 56.25 0.34 27.68
CA VAL A 868 54.82 0.34 28.04
C VAL A 868 53.99 0.11 26.79
N ILE A 869 53.03 -0.81 26.88
CA ILE A 869 52.05 -1.10 25.83
C ILE A 869 50.63 -1.04 26.41
N ALA A 870 49.64 -0.70 25.58
CA ALA A 870 48.24 -0.82 25.94
C ALA A 870 47.73 -2.22 25.61
N VAL A 871 47.12 -2.91 26.59
CA VAL A 871 46.57 -4.26 26.45
C VAL A 871 45.07 -4.22 26.14
N SER A 872 44.34 -3.31 26.80
CA SER A 872 42.90 -3.12 26.57
C SER A 872 42.45 -1.70 26.92
N GLY A 873 41.26 -1.32 26.45
CA GLY A 873 40.67 0.00 26.67
C GLY A 873 41.27 1.14 25.82
N ALA A 874 42.24 0.86 24.94
CA ALA A 874 42.69 1.81 23.92
C ALA A 874 41.59 2.05 22.86
N ASN A 875 41.54 3.27 22.31
CA ASN A 875 40.66 3.65 21.19
C ASN A 875 39.15 3.45 21.45
N GLN A 876 38.66 3.83 22.63
CA GLN A 876 37.23 3.78 22.93
C GLN A 876 36.47 4.96 22.34
N ILE A 877 35.32 4.66 21.70
CA ILE A 877 34.32 5.65 21.31
C ILE A 877 32.97 5.14 21.83
N VAL A 878 32.32 5.91 22.70
CA VAL A 878 30.99 5.62 23.27
C VAL A 878 30.07 6.84 23.12
N SER A 879 28.78 6.72 23.44
CA SER A 879 27.89 7.89 23.48
C SER A 879 28.13 8.77 24.71
N ALA A 880 27.60 10.00 24.74
CA ALA A 880 27.72 10.93 25.87
C ALA A 880 27.16 10.37 27.19
N ASN A 881 26.17 9.47 27.10
CA ASN A 881 25.61 8.73 28.23
C ASN A 881 26.33 7.41 28.53
N GLY A 882 27.24 6.98 27.66
CA GLY A 882 28.14 5.86 27.89
C GLY A 882 29.19 6.16 28.97
N THR A 883 29.83 5.10 29.48
CA THR A 883 30.94 5.18 30.42
C THR A 883 32.17 4.60 29.75
N ILE A 884 33.29 5.33 29.77
CA ILE A 884 34.57 4.84 29.25
C ILE A 884 35.08 3.76 30.21
N THR A 885 35.40 2.58 29.68
CA THR A 885 35.91 1.44 30.45
C THR A 885 37.39 1.64 30.83
N PRO A 886 37.89 1.00 31.90
CA PRO A 886 39.29 1.15 32.30
C PRO A 886 40.30 0.79 31.21
N VAL A 887 41.39 1.55 31.13
CA VAL A 887 42.54 1.25 30.26
C VAL A 887 43.50 0.36 31.02
N VAL A 888 43.92 -0.75 30.43
CA VAL A 888 44.95 -1.63 31.02
C VAL A 888 46.24 -1.47 30.21
N LEU A 889 47.31 -1.09 30.90
CA LEU A 889 48.66 -1.02 30.36
C LEU A 889 49.50 -2.18 30.89
N GLN A 890 50.49 -2.62 30.11
CA GLN A 890 51.51 -3.57 30.55
C GLN A 890 52.89 -2.93 30.43
N VAL A 891 53.68 -3.06 31.50
CA VAL A 891 55.11 -2.77 31.50
C VAL A 891 55.85 -4.04 31.10
N THR A 892 56.73 -3.93 30.11
CA THR A 892 57.58 -5.03 29.65
C THR A 892 59.04 -4.60 29.60
N ASP A 893 59.94 -5.55 29.41
CA ASP A 893 61.32 -5.27 29.00
C ASP A 893 61.45 -5.17 27.47
N THR A 894 62.69 -5.05 26.97
CA THR A 894 63.02 -5.00 25.53
C THR A 894 62.78 -6.32 24.78
N ALA A 895 62.54 -7.43 25.49
CA ALA A 895 62.14 -8.71 24.93
C ALA A 895 60.62 -8.95 25.05
N SER A 896 59.85 -7.91 25.36
CA SER A 896 58.40 -7.95 25.59
C SER A 896 57.96 -8.88 26.73
N ARG A 897 58.85 -9.18 27.68
CA ARG A 897 58.53 -9.98 28.88
C ARG A 897 57.91 -9.05 29.93
N PRO A 898 56.82 -9.42 30.61
CA PRO A 898 56.19 -8.54 31.59
C PRO A 898 57.11 -8.27 32.78
N VAL A 899 57.10 -7.04 33.32
CA VAL A 899 57.98 -6.64 34.43
C VAL A 899 57.19 -6.07 35.60
N ALA A 900 57.31 -6.72 36.76
CA ALA A 900 56.62 -6.38 37.98
C ALA A 900 57.35 -5.30 38.80
N GLY A 901 56.59 -4.50 39.57
CA GLY A 901 57.14 -3.49 40.47
C GLY A 901 57.58 -2.18 39.79
N ALA A 902 57.22 -1.95 38.52
CA ALA A 902 57.56 -0.74 37.79
C ALA A 902 56.60 0.41 38.12
N VAL A 903 57.15 1.56 38.54
CA VAL A 903 56.37 2.77 38.81
C VAL A 903 56.04 3.48 37.49
N VAL A 904 54.75 3.63 37.18
CA VAL A 904 54.25 4.34 35.99
C VAL A 904 53.61 5.65 36.42
N GLN A 905 54.08 6.76 35.88
CA GLN A 905 53.47 8.10 36.01
C GLN A 905 52.39 8.27 34.94
N ILE A 906 51.23 8.82 35.32
CA ILE A 906 50.03 8.90 34.49
C ILE A 906 49.53 10.35 34.49
N PHE A 907 49.17 10.86 33.32
CA PHE A 907 48.63 12.20 33.10
C PHE A 907 47.35 12.09 32.28
N GLN A 908 46.31 12.83 32.62
CA GLN A 908 45.05 12.85 31.88
C GLN A 908 44.52 14.28 31.71
N THR A 909 43.94 14.57 30.55
CA THR A 909 43.20 15.80 30.26
C THR A 909 41.91 15.45 29.53
N VAL A 910 40.80 16.07 29.92
CA VAL A 910 39.47 15.88 29.33
C VAL A 910 39.08 17.17 28.65
N ASP A 911 38.82 17.11 27.35
CA ASP A 911 38.43 18.23 26.49
C ASP A 911 36.98 18.06 26.05
N ALA A 912 36.21 19.14 25.83
CA ALA A 912 34.84 19.00 25.30
C ALA A 912 34.86 18.42 23.87
N TRP A 913 33.98 17.47 23.56
CA TRP A 913 33.96 16.85 22.24
C TRP A 913 33.58 17.87 21.16
N GLN A 914 34.29 17.81 20.04
CA GLN A 914 34.01 18.59 18.85
C GLN A 914 33.85 17.64 17.66
N PRO A 915 32.91 17.91 16.74
CA PRO A 915 32.81 17.16 15.49
C PRO A 915 34.09 17.34 14.65
N ALA A 916 34.25 16.48 13.64
CA ALA A 916 35.32 16.63 12.66
C ALA A 916 35.33 18.07 12.09
N CYS A 917 36.52 18.66 11.94
CA CYS A 917 36.63 20.02 11.43
C CYS A 917 36.02 20.11 10.02
N PRO A 918 35.26 21.17 9.70
CA PRO A 918 34.70 21.33 8.36
C PRO A 918 35.82 21.52 7.33
N ASP A 919 35.62 20.96 6.13
CA ASP A 919 36.60 20.98 5.02
C ASP A 919 37.12 22.38 4.64
N ARG A 920 36.38 23.44 5.04
CA ARG A 920 36.85 24.83 5.03
C ARG A 920 36.39 25.55 6.30
N GLY A 921 37.33 25.99 7.13
CA GLY A 921 37.08 26.76 8.35
C GLY A 921 38.25 26.69 9.33
N ARG A 922 38.12 27.34 10.50
CA ARG A 922 38.98 27.05 11.65
C ARG A 922 38.32 25.95 12.50
N CYS A 923 39.08 24.93 12.89
CA CYS A 923 38.64 23.97 13.89
C CYS A 923 38.22 24.70 15.18
N PRO A 924 37.09 24.33 15.81
CA PRO A 924 36.79 24.79 17.16
C PRO A 924 37.87 24.34 18.14
N ILE A 925 38.33 25.23 19.02
CA ILE A 925 39.23 24.86 20.12
C ILE A 925 38.35 24.32 21.25
N ALA A 926 38.49 23.03 21.56
CA ALA A 926 37.82 22.42 22.69
C ALA A 926 38.35 23.02 24.01
N PRO A 927 37.48 23.48 24.93
CA PRO A 927 37.90 23.83 26.29
C PRO A 927 38.27 22.57 27.08
N VAL A 928 39.37 22.63 27.83
CA VAL A 928 39.74 21.63 28.82
C VAL A 928 38.72 21.67 29.96
N LEU A 929 37.99 20.57 30.15
CA LEU A 929 36.97 20.40 31.18
C LEU A 929 37.55 19.87 32.50
N ALA A 930 38.60 19.02 32.42
CA ALA A 930 39.29 18.49 33.60
C ALA A 930 40.71 18.03 33.29
N SER A 931 41.56 17.87 34.31
CA SER A 931 42.86 17.22 34.20
C SER A 931 43.28 16.52 35.51
N SER A 932 44.24 15.61 35.44
CA SER A 932 44.83 14.94 36.61
C SER A 932 46.22 14.37 36.33
N GLN A 933 46.98 14.14 37.40
CA GLN A 933 48.25 13.40 37.38
C GLN A 933 48.25 12.42 38.57
N THR A 934 48.61 11.15 38.31
CA THR A 934 48.69 10.08 39.30
C THR A 934 49.86 9.14 38.99
N SER A 935 50.10 8.15 39.85
CA SER A 935 51.07 7.08 39.57
C SER A 935 50.57 5.73 40.08
N ALA A 936 50.90 4.66 39.37
CA ALA A 936 50.60 3.28 39.73
C ALA A 936 51.87 2.42 39.64
N VAL A 937 51.82 1.20 40.20
CA VAL A 937 52.91 0.22 40.12
C VAL A 937 52.41 -1.01 39.38
N SER A 938 53.23 -1.58 38.48
CA SER A 938 52.87 -2.82 37.78
C SER A 938 52.81 -4.03 38.71
N ASP A 939 51.79 -4.87 38.52
CA ASP A 939 51.62 -6.15 39.20
C ASP A 939 52.58 -7.23 38.66
N MET A 940 52.48 -8.47 39.15
CA MET A 940 53.31 -9.61 38.71
C MET A 940 53.17 -9.93 37.20
N ASN A 941 52.05 -9.57 36.57
CA ASN A 941 51.86 -9.72 35.13
C ASN A 941 52.35 -8.49 34.36
N GLY A 942 53.09 -7.58 35.01
CA GLY A 942 53.47 -6.28 34.47
C GLY A 942 52.28 -5.32 34.28
N LEU A 943 51.07 -5.67 34.72
CA LEU A 943 49.86 -4.91 34.39
C LEU A 943 49.58 -3.79 35.39
N LEU A 944 48.95 -2.73 34.89
CA LEU A 944 48.28 -1.72 35.71
C LEU A 944 46.98 -1.29 35.04
N THR A 945 45.96 -1.02 35.85
CA THR A 945 44.65 -0.53 35.39
C THR A 945 44.50 0.95 35.73
N ILE A 946 44.16 1.74 34.72
CA ILE A 946 43.91 3.17 34.83
C ILE A 946 42.43 3.41 34.58
N ILE A 947 41.76 4.13 35.48
CA ILE A 947 40.39 4.60 35.26
C ILE A 947 40.47 5.93 34.49
N PRO A 948 39.89 6.04 33.29
CA PRO A 948 39.85 7.29 32.55
C PRO A 948 39.04 8.36 33.29
N GLN A 949 39.62 9.56 33.37
CA GLN A 949 38.92 10.76 33.80
C GLN A 949 37.84 11.08 32.76
N GLN A 950 36.60 11.24 33.23
CA GLN A 950 35.42 11.38 32.38
C GLN A 950 34.31 12.14 33.10
N ILE A 951 33.43 12.80 32.34
CA ILE A 951 32.29 13.57 32.85
C ILE A 951 30.98 12.87 32.43
N SER A 952 30.04 12.80 33.37
CA SER A 952 28.75 12.14 33.14
C SER A 952 27.87 12.95 32.19
N ALA A 953 27.20 12.27 31.26
CA ALA A 953 26.27 12.83 30.27
C ALA A 953 26.82 13.96 29.36
N VAL A 954 28.15 14.10 29.25
CA VAL A 954 28.81 15.10 28.37
C VAL A 954 29.55 14.38 27.24
N GLY A 955 29.50 14.97 26.04
CA GLY A 955 30.37 14.59 24.94
C GLY A 955 31.76 15.17 25.18
N GLU A 956 32.78 14.32 25.27
CA GLU A 956 34.16 14.69 25.62
C GLU A 956 35.22 13.87 24.88
N THR A 957 36.46 14.32 24.95
CA THR A 957 37.67 13.62 24.48
C THR A 957 38.67 13.56 25.64
N THR A 958 38.96 12.37 26.15
CA THR A 958 39.95 12.16 27.21
C THR A 958 41.28 11.76 26.57
N ASN A 959 42.29 12.60 26.73
CA ASN A 959 43.67 12.35 26.36
C ASN A 959 44.43 11.83 27.60
N LEU A 960 45.12 10.69 27.47
CA LEU A 960 45.83 9.99 28.54
C LEU A 960 47.27 9.71 28.10
N ALA A 961 48.26 10.12 28.90
CA ALA A 961 49.66 9.78 28.70
C ALA A 961 50.23 9.05 29.92
N ALA A 962 51.09 8.05 29.70
CA ALA A 962 51.72 7.27 30.76
C ALA A 962 53.20 6.99 30.47
N ALA A 963 54.05 7.05 31.49
CA ALA A 963 55.51 6.93 31.38
C ALA A 963 56.15 6.10 32.50
N THR A 964 57.18 5.31 32.20
CA THR A 964 57.96 4.53 33.18
C THR A 964 59.41 4.33 32.73
N GLY A 965 60.30 4.11 33.70
CA GLY A 965 61.75 4.00 33.45
C GLY A 965 62.30 5.25 32.77
N THR A 966 63.28 5.08 31.88
CA THR A 966 63.82 6.18 31.06
C THR A 966 63.37 6.14 29.59
N GLN A 967 62.61 5.11 29.18
CA GLN A 967 62.26 4.83 27.78
C GLN A 967 60.81 4.39 27.54
N GLY A 968 60.04 4.05 28.59
CA GLY A 968 58.64 3.66 28.44
C GLY A 968 57.73 4.87 28.39
N PHE A 969 57.04 5.09 27.27
CA PHE A 969 56.03 6.14 27.11
C PHE A 969 54.90 5.68 26.18
N ILE A 970 53.66 6.02 26.51
CA ILE A 970 52.49 5.82 25.66
C ILE A 970 51.51 7.00 25.82
N SER A 971 50.78 7.33 24.74
CA SER A 971 49.69 8.30 24.76
C SER A 971 48.49 7.74 24.01
N LEU A 972 47.29 7.98 24.53
CA LEU A 972 46.00 7.45 24.06
C LEU A 972 44.93 8.54 24.07
N THR A 973 43.93 8.40 23.20
CA THR A 973 42.76 9.28 23.15
C THR A 973 41.48 8.43 23.16
N LEU A 974 40.52 8.81 23.99
CA LEU A 974 39.24 8.13 24.21
C LEU A 974 38.11 9.17 24.03
N GLN A 975 36.96 8.78 23.48
CA GLN A 975 35.88 9.73 23.15
C GLN A 975 34.51 9.30 23.66
N LYS A 976 33.72 10.30 24.05
CA LYS A 976 32.27 10.24 24.20
C LYS A 976 31.64 11.19 23.18
N GLN A 977 30.87 10.66 22.24
CA GLN A 977 30.21 11.43 21.19
C GLN A 977 28.74 11.68 21.55
N PRO A 978 28.14 12.82 21.18
CA PRO A 978 26.72 13.13 21.46
C PRO A 978 25.74 12.01 21.08
#